data_AF-A0A239F0P7-F1
#
_entry.id   AF-A0A239F0P7-F1
#
_cell.length_a   1.000
_cell.length_b   1.000
_cell.length_c   1.000
_cell.angle_alpha   90.00
_cell.angle_beta   90.00
_cell.angle_gamma   90.00
#
_symmetry.space_group_name_H-M   'P 1'
#
loop_
_entity.id
_entity.type
_entity.pdbx_description
1 polymer ?
#
loop_
_entity_poly.entity_id
_entity_poly.type
_entity_poly.pdbx_seq_one_letter_code
_entity_poly.pdbx_strand_id
1 'polypeptide(L)'
;MPGLNAAPLAVVGMAGRFPGAPDLRAFWDLLDKGRDAVTRVPAERWDWREYDSALNPGEDTSYCQRGGFIEQADCFDGRFFGILPREAQGMDPQQRLFLQCAWNALEDAGHAPGQLAKRRVGVFVGVGHADYPALMRRDGVPSDAWRGTGIALTAIANRVSYCLDLHGPSESIDTACSSSLVALHRASQSLRAGECELAIVGGVNLLLGPELFVAFAKAGMLSHAGHCQTFAASADGYVRGEGVAALVLTRTETAAANGDFIYGEVRGSAQNHGGRAYSFTAPNPSAQSEVIRQAWAQSGHSPRLACLIETHGTGTPLGDPIEIDALKQAVPADAGPTIALGALKSQIGHLEAAAGIASVVKSLLCLQRRQQVGNLHHASLNPQIELESSPFRLAQGGAPLRAADGAPLLAGVSAFGFGGVNAHVVLQAADAPTSGEDDSTPWLMLLSAKDDDGLRARARHLLEALDAEPADPHQHPREELLECLRDLLGLMPASDASPTRLATLKVDAGYFVGCLEQALDARQLDVPIDAWRGALTLEEVAQRLVAELPTQSDRASRLASLPAVPLTGASLGAIARTLHEGRDAMARRLAFVAASHAQLVQRLRAFLAGDCDALYVGDGSAATAAPEPLAQPVDAAQLARWAAYWVNSKAAAPDWAGLYGERPRPGKVPLPGYPWRAERVWYTPSSKPVARSRVGAAQAWRDCWEPGAAPPASAMALAGLLQHALAGHGDTPLAWRDLCFGPPQELTDTDTLNFNQVDAQWQASQNGQVLLQVREDASHDAPAAVANVAVASALATSALYAGLADKGLRYSTAGRVLREVRGAADSLHASLGNLDDADLWAVLLATLAGAPALLAEASAPRLPFHIRQLWLDPRALPGARQLSLRRQGQRWALDLSHSDGRRALHLDGVELRALPAQPAQVSA
;
A
#
# COMPACT_ATOMS: atom_id res chain seq x y z
N MET A 1 9.20 -22.20 39.22
CA MET A 1 10.01 -21.45 40.19
C MET A 1 9.22 -20.19 40.58
N PRO A 2 8.88 -19.96 41.85
CA PRO A 2 8.54 -18.62 42.30
C PRO A 2 9.87 -17.88 42.52
N GLY A 3 10.20 -16.88 41.70
CA GLY A 3 11.49 -16.21 41.87
C GLY A 3 11.85 -15.24 40.76
N LEU A 4 11.67 -13.96 41.08
CA LEU A 4 12.03 -12.73 40.34
C LEU A 4 11.18 -12.44 39.10
N ASN A 5 10.18 -11.57 39.30
CA ASN A 5 9.48 -10.85 38.22
C ASN A 5 10.51 -10.22 37.27
N ALA A 6 10.22 -10.22 35.97
CA ALA A 6 11.16 -9.67 35.01
C ALA A 6 11.28 -8.15 35.19
N ALA A 7 12.50 -7.62 35.23
CA ALA A 7 12.76 -6.19 35.44
C ALA A 7 12.09 -5.32 34.34
N PRO A 8 11.25 -4.33 34.67
CA PRO A 8 10.43 -3.62 33.69
C PRO A 8 11.28 -2.86 32.66
N LEU A 9 10.76 -2.80 31.44
CA LEU A 9 11.38 -2.07 30.33
C LEU A 9 10.48 -0.90 29.94
N ALA A 10 11.03 0.31 29.94
CA ALA A 10 10.32 1.51 29.55
C ALA A 10 10.31 1.65 28.02
N VAL A 11 9.15 1.98 27.46
CA VAL A 11 9.02 2.47 26.08
C VAL A 11 9.20 3.98 26.13
N VAL A 12 10.35 4.45 25.65
CA VAL A 12 10.77 5.85 25.79
C VAL A 12 10.59 6.68 24.53
N GLY A 13 10.41 6.05 23.37
CA GLY A 13 10.14 6.71 22.09
C GLY A 13 9.28 5.86 21.18
N MET A 14 8.45 6.51 20.37
CA MET A 14 7.60 5.85 19.37
C MET A 14 7.50 6.67 18.09
N ALA A 15 7.50 6.00 16.95
CA ALA A 15 7.12 6.60 15.67
C ALA A 15 6.37 5.58 14.83
N GLY A 16 5.50 6.04 13.93
CA GLY A 16 4.83 5.16 12.98
C GLY A 16 4.04 5.91 11.93
N ARG A 17 3.77 5.20 10.82
CA ARG A 17 2.91 5.62 9.72
C ARG A 17 1.91 4.50 9.46
N PHE A 18 0.64 4.86 9.43
CA PHE A 18 -0.49 3.92 9.29
C PHE A 18 -1.44 4.41 8.20
N PRO A 19 -2.36 3.56 7.72
CA PRO A 19 -3.34 3.96 6.71
C PRO A 19 -4.15 5.17 7.19
N GLY A 20 -4.22 6.21 6.35
CA GLY A 20 -4.86 7.48 6.69
C GLY A 20 -4.18 8.30 7.80
N ALA A 21 -2.97 7.94 8.23
CA ALA A 21 -2.28 8.56 9.36
C ALA A 21 -0.75 8.64 9.12
N PRO A 22 -0.22 9.81 8.71
CA PRO A 22 1.21 9.98 8.45
C PRO A 22 2.08 9.98 9.70
N ASP A 23 1.49 10.13 10.89
CA ASP A 23 2.17 10.13 12.19
C ASP A 23 1.25 9.64 13.32
N LEU A 24 1.77 9.58 14.54
CA LEU A 24 1.02 9.09 15.72
C LEU A 24 -0.11 10.05 16.18
N ARG A 25 -0.01 11.36 15.86
CA ARG A 25 -1.08 12.33 16.16
C ARG A 25 -2.29 12.03 15.29
N ALA A 26 -2.07 11.95 13.97
CA ALA A 26 -3.10 11.61 13.00
C ALA A 26 -3.66 10.20 13.26
N PHE A 27 -2.80 9.26 13.69
CA PHE A 27 -3.23 7.92 14.06
C PHE A 27 -4.18 7.93 15.26
N TRP A 28 -3.85 8.62 16.35
CA TRP A 28 -4.76 8.75 17.48
C TRP A 28 -6.09 9.40 17.07
N ASP A 29 -6.04 10.48 16.28
CA ASP A 29 -7.25 11.16 15.79
C ASP A 29 -8.15 10.23 14.95
N LEU A 30 -7.54 9.39 14.12
CA LEU A 30 -8.23 8.35 13.35
C LEU A 30 -8.89 7.31 14.27
N LEU A 31 -8.15 6.84 15.27
CA LEU A 31 -8.62 5.86 16.25
C LEU A 31 -9.78 6.41 17.10
N ASP A 32 -9.58 7.57 17.71
CA ASP A 32 -10.53 8.23 18.62
C ASP A 32 -11.89 8.50 17.96
N LYS A 33 -11.85 8.95 16.70
CA LYS A 33 -13.06 9.21 15.89
C LYS A 33 -13.70 7.95 15.31
N GLY A 34 -13.12 6.77 15.54
CA GLY A 34 -13.63 5.50 15.01
C GLY A 34 -13.66 5.47 13.48
N ARG A 35 -12.67 6.09 12.82
CA ARG A 35 -12.61 6.11 11.35
C ARG A 35 -12.07 4.78 10.82
N ASP A 36 -12.57 4.42 9.64
CA ASP A 36 -12.12 3.29 8.84
C ASP A 36 -11.17 3.78 7.74
N ALA A 37 -9.95 3.27 7.73
CA ALA A 37 -8.88 3.65 6.82
C ALA A 37 -8.74 2.68 5.64
N VAL A 38 -9.63 1.69 5.51
CA VAL A 38 -9.57 0.69 4.45
C VAL A 38 -10.20 1.24 3.17
N THR A 39 -9.35 1.45 2.17
CA THR A 39 -9.73 1.99 0.86
C THR A 39 -9.64 0.91 -0.22
N ARG A 40 -10.03 1.26 -1.44
CA ARG A 40 -9.74 0.46 -2.63
C ARG A 40 -8.25 0.59 -2.96
N VAL A 41 -7.67 -0.43 -3.60
CA VAL A 41 -6.28 -0.37 -4.08
C VAL A 41 -6.04 0.93 -4.86
N PRO A 42 -5.09 1.78 -4.45
CA PRO A 42 -4.76 3.02 -5.15
C PRO A 42 -4.22 2.77 -6.57
N ALA A 43 -4.61 3.61 -7.53
CA ALA A 43 -4.22 3.46 -8.94
C ALA A 43 -2.70 3.55 -9.16
N GLU A 44 -1.99 4.25 -8.27
CA GLU A 44 -0.52 4.33 -8.26
C GLU A 44 0.19 3.03 -7.86
N ARG A 45 -0.53 2.03 -7.33
CA ARG A 45 0.03 0.70 -7.00
C ARG A 45 -0.10 -0.26 -8.17
N TRP A 46 -1.33 -0.60 -8.55
CA TRP A 46 -1.68 -1.37 -9.73
C TRP A 46 -3.16 -1.14 -10.09
N ASP A 47 -3.57 -1.45 -11.33
CA ASP A 47 -5.00 -1.46 -11.66
C ASP A 47 -5.64 -2.73 -11.12
N TRP A 48 -6.34 -2.60 -10.00
CA TRP A 48 -7.04 -3.70 -9.35
C TRP A 48 -8.10 -4.36 -10.24
N ARG A 49 -8.62 -3.65 -11.27
CA ARG A 49 -9.62 -4.20 -12.18
C ARG A 49 -9.08 -5.40 -12.93
N GLU A 50 -7.80 -5.41 -13.27
CA GLU A 50 -7.12 -6.52 -13.96
C GLU A 50 -7.16 -7.82 -13.14
N TYR A 51 -7.25 -7.70 -11.82
CA TYR A 51 -7.19 -8.80 -10.86
C TYR A 51 -8.52 -9.06 -10.16
N ASP A 52 -9.59 -8.37 -10.52
CA ASP A 52 -10.91 -8.60 -9.93
C ASP A 52 -11.56 -9.86 -10.52
N SER A 53 -11.80 -10.86 -9.66
CA SER A 53 -12.46 -12.12 -10.02
C SER A 53 -13.86 -11.95 -10.61
N ALA A 54 -14.58 -10.88 -10.28
CA ALA A 54 -15.90 -10.59 -10.84
C ALA A 54 -15.82 -9.99 -12.25
N LEU A 55 -14.74 -9.26 -12.57
CA LEU A 55 -14.53 -8.63 -13.88
C LEU A 55 -13.77 -9.56 -14.84
N ASN A 56 -12.85 -10.36 -14.29
CA ASN A 56 -11.97 -11.25 -15.02
C ASN A 56 -12.10 -12.67 -14.43
N PRO A 57 -12.99 -13.53 -14.96
CA PRO A 57 -13.10 -14.91 -14.50
C PRO A 57 -11.89 -15.72 -15.01
N GLY A 58 -10.76 -15.62 -14.29
CA GLY A 58 -9.49 -16.27 -14.60
C GLY A 58 -8.78 -16.75 -13.34
N GLU A 59 -7.81 -17.65 -13.50
CA GLU A 59 -7.15 -18.30 -12.36
C GLU A 59 -6.40 -17.30 -11.48
N ASP A 60 -5.77 -16.25 -12.01
CA ASP A 60 -4.96 -15.30 -11.20
C ASP A 60 -5.71 -14.03 -10.79
N THR A 61 -6.88 -14.21 -10.18
CA THR A 61 -7.69 -13.10 -9.67
C THR A 61 -7.96 -13.21 -8.17
N SER A 62 -8.40 -12.09 -7.59
CA SER A 62 -8.80 -11.94 -6.20
C SER A 62 -10.22 -11.37 -6.13
N TYR A 63 -11.02 -11.85 -5.17
CA TYR A 63 -12.31 -11.23 -4.84
C TYR A 63 -12.17 -10.02 -3.92
N CYS A 64 -10.98 -9.76 -3.37
CA CYS A 64 -10.73 -8.65 -2.46
C CYS A 64 -9.85 -7.60 -3.12
N GLN A 65 -10.38 -6.39 -3.29
CA GLN A 65 -9.74 -5.27 -3.97
C GLN A 65 -9.58 -4.05 -3.05
N ARG A 66 -9.49 -4.31 -1.74
CA ARG A 66 -9.43 -3.31 -0.68
C ARG A 66 -8.30 -3.59 0.29
N GLY A 67 -7.76 -2.55 0.89
CA GLY A 67 -6.66 -2.61 1.84
C GLY A 67 -6.47 -1.32 2.60
N GLY A 68 -5.77 -1.37 3.72
CA GLY A 68 -5.24 -0.16 4.35
C GLY A 68 -3.93 0.24 3.68
N PHE A 69 -3.84 1.41 3.07
CA PHE A 69 -2.64 1.87 2.38
C PHE A 69 -2.05 3.11 3.06
N ILE A 70 -0.73 3.13 3.20
CA ILE A 70 -0.01 4.35 3.59
C ILE A 70 0.28 5.21 2.36
N GLU A 71 0.29 6.51 2.56
CA GLU A 71 0.71 7.47 1.53
C GLU A 71 2.24 7.46 1.36
N GLN A 72 2.73 7.90 0.21
CA GLN A 72 4.16 8.14 -0.04
C GLN A 72 5.05 6.92 0.28
N ALA A 73 4.59 5.71 -0.01
CA ALA A 73 5.38 4.48 0.20
C ALA A 73 6.62 4.42 -0.70
N ASP A 74 6.65 5.20 -1.77
CA ASP A 74 7.74 5.35 -2.72
C ASP A 74 8.72 6.49 -2.36
N CYS A 75 8.45 7.28 -1.31
CA CYS A 75 9.27 8.44 -0.95
C CYS A 75 10.39 8.09 0.03
N PHE A 76 11.58 8.66 -0.16
CA PHE A 76 12.73 8.47 0.73
C PHE A 76 13.82 9.54 0.59
N ASP A 77 14.31 10.05 1.72
CA ASP A 77 15.43 11.00 1.75
C ASP A 77 16.78 10.27 1.88
N GLY A 78 17.25 9.70 0.77
CA GLY A 78 18.50 8.92 0.77
C GLY A 78 19.75 9.76 1.04
N ARG A 79 19.74 11.04 0.63
CA ARG A 79 20.88 11.96 0.80
C ARG A 79 21.16 12.23 2.27
N PHE A 80 20.14 12.30 3.10
CA PHE A 80 20.27 12.45 4.54
C PHE A 80 21.17 11.35 5.16
N PHE A 81 21.00 10.11 4.70
CA PHE A 81 21.72 8.92 5.18
C PHE A 81 23.00 8.60 4.40
N GLY A 82 23.41 9.47 3.46
CA GLY A 82 24.57 9.22 2.61
C GLY A 82 24.38 8.10 1.58
N ILE A 83 23.13 7.75 1.26
CA ILE A 83 22.79 6.71 0.30
C ILE A 83 22.71 7.32 -1.10
N LEU A 84 23.40 6.71 -2.06
CA LEU A 84 23.42 7.19 -3.45
C LEU A 84 22.04 7.00 -4.09
N PRO A 85 21.57 7.93 -4.96
CA PRO A 85 20.26 7.80 -5.61
C PRO A 85 20.06 6.47 -6.33
N ARG A 86 21.10 5.96 -7.01
CA ARG A 86 21.05 4.68 -7.70
C ARG A 86 20.88 3.49 -6.75
N GLU A 87 21.54 3.52 -5.60
CA GLU A 87 21.36 2.50 -4.57
C GLU A 87 19.93 2.56 -4.00
N ALA A 88 19.45 3.77 -3.69
CA ALA A 88 18.12 3.99 -3.13
C ALA A 88 16.99 3.45 -4.04
N GLN A 89 17.13 3.58 -5.37
CA GLN A 89 16.18 3.00 -6.34
C GLN A 89 16.09 1.47 -6.25
N GLY A 90 17.22 0.80 -5.95
CA GLY A 90 17.27 -0.65 -5.76
C GLY A 90 16.84 -1.12 -4.37
N MET A 91 16.70 -0.20 -3.40
CA MET A 91 16.28 -0.52 -2.04
C MET A 91 14.77 -0.77 -1.97
N ASP A 92 14.41 -1.90 -1.36
CA ASP A 92 13.04 -2.20 -0.95
C ASP A 92 12.49 -1.03 -0.09
N PRO A 93 11.31 -0.48 -0.41
CA PRO A 93 10.74 0.62 0.36
C PRO A 93 10.54 0.31 1.84
N GLN A 94 10.43 -0.97 2.22
CA GLN A 94 10.40 -1.39 3.61
C GLN A 94 11.68 -1.00 4.37
N GLN A 95 12.86 -1.10 3.74
CA GLN A 95 14.13 -0.65 4.33
C GLN A 95 14.15 0.87 4.52
N ARG A 96 13.68 1.58 3.49
CA ARG A 96 13.68 3.05 3.41
C ARG A 96 12.82 3.66 4.51
N LEU A 97 11.57 3.21 4.58
CA LEU A 97 10.59 3.70 5.54
C LEU A 97 10.94 3.31 6.98
N PHE A 98 11.45 2.09 7.19
CA PHE A 98 11.85 1.67 8.54
C PHE A 98 13.06 2.47 9.05
N LEU A 99 14.03 2.80 8.19
CA LEU A 99 15.18 3.63 8.56
C LEU A 99 14.76 5.03 9.03
N GLN A 100 13.87 5.68 8.29
CA GLN A 100 13.29 6.97 8.67
C GLN A 100 12.44 6.88 9.94
N CYS A 101 11.66 5.80 10.10
CA CYS A 101 10.83 5.57 11.28
C CYS A 101 11.69 5.35 12.54
N ALA A 102 12.77 4.56 12.44
CA ALA A 102 13.71 4.31 13.54
C ALA A 102 14.41 5.60 13.99
N TRP A 103 14.85 6.43 13.04
CA TRP A 103 15.39 7.76 13.35
C TRP A 103 14.39 8.63 14.10
N ASN A 104 13.15 8.70 13.62
CA ASN A 104 12.11 9.50 14.27
C ASN A 104 11.75 8.97 15.66
N ALA A 105 11.75 7.66 15.90
CA ALA A 105 11.51 7.09 17.22
C ALA A 105 12.63 7.43 18.23
N LEU A 106 13.88 7.54 17.77
CA LEU A 106 15.01 8.00 18.60
C LEU A 106 14.90 9.50 18.92
N GLU A 107 14.56 10.33 17.93
CA GLU A 107 14.28 11.75 18.15
C GLU A 107 13.08 11.94 19.11
N ASP A 108 12.04 11.12 18.99
CA ASP A 108 10.88 11.11 19.89
C ASP A 108 11.29 10.78 21.33
N ALA A 109 12.18 9.80 21.53
CA ALA A 109 12.77 9.48 22.83
C ALA A 109 13.68 10.58 23.40
N GLY A 110 13.98 11.62 22.62
CA GLY A 110 14.98 12.62 22.97
C GLY A 110 16.38 12.02 23.09
N HIS A 111 16.73 11.07 22.21
CA HIS A 111 18.09 10.59 22.02
C HIS A 111 18.60 11.04 20.65
N ALA A 112 19.64 11.87 20.63
CA ALA A 112 20.31 12.28 19.40
C ALA A 112 20.92 11.05 18.70
N PRO A 113 20.45 10.65 17.49
CA PRO A 113 20.86 9.39 16.86
C PRO A 113 22.37 9.28 16.63
N GLY A 114 23.04 10.36 16.21
CA GLY A 114 24.49 10.39 16.01
C GLY A 114 25.31 10.23 17.29
N GLN A 115 24.74 10.52 18.48
CA GLN A 115 25.38 10.27 19.77
C GLN A 115 25.27 8.81 20.23
N LEU A 116 24.53 7.97 19.50
CA LEU A 116 24.43 6.54 19.76
C LEU A 116 25.48 5.71 19.03
N ALA A 117 26.27 6.32 18.15
CA ALA A 117 27.35 5.66 17.44
C ALA A 117 28.27 4.91 18.41
N LYS A 118 28.67 3.70 18.02
CA LYS A 118 29.50 2.75 18.76
C LYS A 118 28.87 2.13 20.01
N ARG A 119 27.61 2.48 20.33
CA ARG A 119 26.90 1.91 21.48
C ARG A 119 26.24 0.58 21.14
N ARG A 120 25.97 -0.21 22.17
CA ARG A 120 25.27 -1.51 22.06
C ARG A 120 23.76 -1.29 21.99
N VAL A 121 23.30 -0.68 20.91
CA VAL A 121 21.88 -0.51 20.61
C VAL A 121 21.44 -1.67 19.72
N GLY A 122 20.44 -2.44 20.16
CA GLY A 122 19.87 -3.53 19.37
C GLY A 122 18.79 -3.04 18.40
N VAL A 123 18.62 -3.72 17.27
CA VAL A 123 17.59 -3.44 16.26
C VAL A 123 16.86 -4.73 15.91
N PHE A 124 15.55 -4.79 16.19
CA PHE A 124 14.72 -5.99 16.00
C PHE A 124 13.48 -5.64 15.19
N VAL A 125 13.33 -6.21 14.00
CA VAL A 125 12.28 -5.78 13.05
C VAL A 125 11.48 -6.95 12.53
N GLY A 126 10.15 -6.90 12.73
CA GLY A 126 9.21 -7.83 12.12
C GLY A 126 8.99 -7.52 10.63
N VAL A 127 9.18 -8.51 9.77
CA VAL A 127 8.93 -8.42 8.31
C VAL A 127 8.57 -9.80 7.78
N GLY A 128 7.68 -9.89 6.76
CA GLY A 128 7.14 -11.18 6.31
C GLY A 128 7.09 -11.43 4.81
N HIS A 129 7.27 -10.42 3.95
CA HIS A 129 7.25 -10.62 2.49
C HIS A 129 8.05 -9.56 1.73
N ALA A 130 8.25 -9.83 0.44
CA ALA A 130 9.14 -9.08 -0.44
C ALA A 130 8.49 -8.88 -1.83
N ASP A 131 7.56 -7.94 -1.92
CA ASP A 131 6.88 -7.61 -3.18
C ASP A 131 7.81 -6.89 -4.17
N TYR A 132 8.67 -6.00 -3.68
CA TYR A 132 9.57 -5.19 -4.51
C TYR A 132 10.48 -6.02 -5.45
N PRO A 133 11.14 -7.10 -5.01
CA PRO A 133 11.90 -7.96 -5.92
C PRO A 133 11.03 -8.71 -6.93
N ALA A 134 9.77 -9.03 -6.62
CA ALA A 134 8.83 -9.63 -7.58
C ALA A 134 8.47 -8.62 -8.68
N LEU A 135 8.11 -7.40 -8.31
CA LEU A 135 7.84 -6.31 -9.25
C LEU A 135 9.04 -6.00 -10.15
N MET A 136 10.25 -5.91 -9.57
CA MET A 136 11.46 -5.69 -10.36
C MET A 136 11.74 -6.81 -11.37
N ARG A 137 11.39 -8.07 -11.04
CA ARG A 137 11.49 -9.18 -12.01
C ARG A 137 10.44 -9.07 -13.10
N ARG A 138 9.19 -8.78 -12.73
CA ARG A 138 8.07 -8.56 -13.66
C ARG A 138 8.41 -7.47 -14.69
N ASP A 139 9.01 -6.39 -14.21
CA ASP A 139 9.31 -5.19 -15.03
C ASP A 139 10.71 -5.25 -15.69
N GLY A 140 11.39 -6.40 -15.62
CA GLY A 140 12.64 -6.64 -16.33
C GLY A 140 13.83 -5.85 -15.83
N VAL A 141 13.81 -5.41 -14.57
CA VAL A 141 14.88 -4.58 -14.03
C VAL A 141 16.18 -5.41 -13.99
N PRO A 142 17.25 -4.96 -14.67
CA PRO A 142 18.51 -5.69 -14.68
C PRO A 142 19.12 -5.71 -13.28
N SER A 143 19.72 -6.83 -12.90
CA SER A 143 20.52 -6.91 -11.68
C SER A 143 21.77 -6.05 -11.80
N ASP A 144 22.04 -5.23 -10.79
CA ASP A 144 23.29 -4.49 -10.62
C ASP A 144 23.95 -4.81 -9.27
N ALA A 145 25.06 -4.12 -8.95
CA ALA A 145 25.83 -4.36 -7.73
C ALA A 145 25.02 -4.13 -6.43
N TRP A 146 23.94 -3.35 -6.48
CA TRP A 146 23.12 -3.01 -5.32
C TRP A 146 21.92 -3.95 -5.14
N ARG A 147 21.60 -4.77 -6.15
CA ARG A 147 20.45 -5.69 -6.15
C ARG A 147 20.39 -6.55 -4.88
N GLY A 148 21.52 -7.15 -4.49
CA GLY A 148 21.58 -8.08 -3.36
C GLY A 148 21.22 -7.43 -2.02
N THR A 149 21.84 -6.30 -1.69
CA THR A 149 21.59 -5.58 -0.42
C THR A 149 20.29 -4.78 -0.45
N GLY A 150 19.85 -4.35 -1.64
CA GLY A 150 18.63 -3.58 -1.83
C GLY A 150 17.34 -4.35 -1.53
N ILE A 151 17.28 -5.66 -1.82
CA ILE A 151 16.05 -6.46 -1.63
C ILE A 151 16.10 -7.45 -0.46
N ALA A 152 17.25 -7.57 0.21
CA ALA A 152 17.40 -8.51 1.31
C ALA A 152 16.60 -8.02 2.53
N LEU A 153 15.69 -8.85 3.03
CA LEU A 153 14.88 -8.50 4.22
C LEU A 153 15.75 -8.23 5.45
N THR A 154 16.87 -8.94 5.61
CA THR A 154 17.86 -8.68 6.69
C THR A 154 18.42 -7.27 6.68
N ALA A 155 18.44 -6.59 5.53
CA ALA A 155 18.95 -5.23 5.45
C ALA A 155 18.01 -4.21 6.06
N ILE A 156 16.74 -4.55 6.35
CA ILE A 156 15.81 -3.65 7.05
C ILE A 156 16.34 -3.30 8.45
N ALA A 157 16.75 -4.30 9.23
CA ALA A 157 17.38 -4.06 10.53
C ALA A 157 18.82 -3.55 10.36
N ASN A 158 19.62 -4.23 9.52
CA ASN A 158 21.05 -3.99 9.45
C ASN A 158 21.42 -2.62 8.87
N ARG A 159 20.57 -2.04 8.02
CA ARG A 159 20.80 -0.70 7.48
C ARG A 159 20.60 0.40 8.52
N VAL A 160 19.68 0.21 9.48
CA VAL A 160 19.56 1.09 10.66
C VAL A 160 20.86 1.02 11.47
N SER A 161 21.31 -0.18 11.81
CA SER A 161 22.55 -0.39 12.56
C SER A 161 23.76 0.19 11.84
N TYR A 162 23.85 0.01 10.53
CA TYR A 162 24.94 0.56 9.70
C TYR A 162 24.92 2.08 9.64
N CYS A 163 23.78 2.70 9.32
CA CYS A 163 23.67 4.15 9.17
C CYS A 163 23.88 4.90 10.48
N LEU A 164 23.61 4.26 11.63
CA LEU A 164 23.74 4.83 12.96
C LEU A 164 24.98 4.34 13.74
N ASP A 165 25.82 3.50 13.12
CA ASP A 165 27.01 2.88 13.74
C ASP A 165 26.69 2.15 15.06
N LEU A 166 25.64 1.32 15.06
CA LEU A 166 25.16 0.58 16.25
C LEU A 166 25.77 -0.81 16.34
N HIS A 167 26.12 -1.24 17.56
CA HIS A 167 26.86 -2.49 17.82
C HIS A 167 26.08 -3.51 18.68
N GLY A 168 24.77 -3.35 18.84
CA GLY A 168 23.92 -4.39 19.44
C GLY A 168 23.47 -5.45 18.44
N PRO A 169 22.65 -6.44 18.87
CA PRO A 169 22.05 -7.41 17.97
C PRO A 169 21.18 -6.71 16.90
N SER A 170 21.26 -7.14 15.65
CA SER A 170 20.54 -6.54 14.52
C SER A 170 19.86 -7.65 13.72
N GLU A 171 18.55 -7.81 13.93
CA GLU A 171 17.80 -9.01 13.51
C GLU A 171 16.50 -8.62 12.79
N SER A 172 16.29 -9.19 11.60
CA SER A 172 14.99 -9.23 10.94
C SER A 172 14.30 -10.55 11.26
N ILE A 173 13.06 -10.49 11.70
CA ILE A 173 12.31 -11.63 12.26
C ILE A 173 11.06 -11.84 11.41
N ASP A 174 10.89 -13.07 10.92
CA ASP A 174 9.69 -13.52 10.22
C ASP A 174 9.06 -14.70 10.96
N THR A 175 7.92 -14.42 11.57
CA THR A 175 7.00 -15.41 12.11
C THR A 175 5.57 -15.13 11.61
N ALA A 176 5.47 -14.68 10.35
CA ALA A 176 4.23 -14.21 9.73
C ALA A 176 3.55 -13.08 10.53
N CYS A 177 2.25 -13.18 10.83
CA CYS A 177 1.48 -12.12 11.47
C CYS A 177 1.91 -11.77 12.91
N SER A 178 2.73 -12.61 13.57
CA SER A 178 3.26 -12.34 14.91
C SER A 178 4.66 -11.71 14.92
N SER A 179 5.27 -11.50 13.74
CA SER A 179 6.68 -11.09 13.58
C SER A 179 7.11 -9.93 14.46
N SER A 180 6.42 -8.79 14.41
CA SER A 180 6.83 -7.61 15.19
C SER A 180 6.61 -7.77 16.69
N LEU A 181 5.67 -8.62 17.13
CA LEU A 181 5.47 -8.89 18.56
C LEU A 181 6.51 -9.88 19.09
N VAL A 182 6.94 -10.83 18.25
CA VAL A 182 8.11 -11.67 18.51
C VAL A 182 9.39 -10.83 18.54
N ALA A 183 9.53 -9.83 17.67
CA ALA A 183 10.63 -8.88 17.72
C ALA A 183 10.68 -8.12 19.05
N LEU A 184 9.52 -7.69 19.58
CA LEU A 184 9.42 -7.08 20.90
C LEU A 184 9.78 -8.04 22.03
N HIS A 185 9.36 -9.31 21.94
CA HIS A 185 9.79 -10.34 22.89
C HIS A 185 11.31 -10.53 22.85
N ARG A 186 11.91 -10.67 21.65
CA ARG A 186 13.36 -10.85 21.47
C ARG A 186 14.16 -9.68 22.01
N ALA A 187 13.76 -8.46 21.70
CA ALA A 187 14.37 -7.24 22.23
C ALA A 187 14.27 -7.17 23.76
N SER A 188 13.11 -7.57 24.31
CA SER A 188 12.90 -7.62 25.75
C SER A 188 13.84 -8.62 26.45
N GLN A 189 14.14 -9.74 25.80
CA GLN A 189 15.13 -10.70 26.30
C GLN A 189 16.55 -10.13 26.22
N SER A 190 16.93 -9.54 25.07
CA SER A 190 18.28 -8.97 24.88
C SER A 190 18.58 -7.81 25.84
N LEU A 191 17.62 -6.93 26.13
CA LEU A 191 17.77 -5.86 27.13
C LEU A 191 17.94 -6.42 28.55
N ARG A 192 17.16 -7.44 28.93
CA ARG A 192 17.24 -8.06 30.26
C ARG A 192 18.50 -8.90 30.44
N ALA A 193 18.98 -9.52 29.36
CA ALA A 193 20.24 -10.26 29.34
C ALA A 193 21.47 -9.33 29.26
N GLY A 194 21.28 -8.03 29.00
CA GLY A 194 22.37 -7.06 28.87
C GLY A 194 23.14 -7.16 27.56
N GLU A 195 22.61 -7.83 26.54
CA GLU A 195 23.18 -7.90 25.18
C GLU A 195 23.18 -6.50 24.51
N CYS A 196 22.17 -5.69 24.85
CA CYS A 196 22.06 -4.28 24.49
C CYS A 196 21.57 -3.44 25.69
N GLU A 197 21.80 -2.14 25.64
CA GLU A 197 21.37 -1.17 26.68
C GLU A 197 20.16 -0.32 26.24
N LEU A 198 19.92 -0.29 24.94
CA LEU A 198 18.81 0.36 24.26
C LEU A 198 18.41 -0.56 23.10
N ALA A 199 17.12 -0.65 22.79
CA ALA A 199 16.64 -1.42 21.65
C ALA A 199 15.67 -0.61 20.80
N ILE A 200 15.86 -0.63 19.50
CA ILE A 200 14.90 -0.18 18.50
C ILE A 200 14.13 -1.43 18.06
N VAL A 201 12.82 -1.40 18.24
CA VAL A 201 11.94 -2.54 17.95
C VAL A 201 10.84 -2.10 17.04
N GLY A 202 10.53 -2.84 15.99
CA GLY A 202 9.43 -2.45 15.14
C GLY A 202 8.95 -3.50 14.17
N GLY A 203 8.19 -3.03 13.19
CA GLY A 203 7.71 -3.85 12.08
C GLY A 203 7.35 -2.98 10.90
N VAL A 204 7.44 -3.57 9.71
CA VAL A 204 7.07 -2.93 8.45
C VAL A 204 6.32 -3.91 7.56
N ASN A 205 5.28 -3.41 6.89
CA ASN A 205 4.48 -4.16 5.94
C ASN A 205 4.02 -3.24 4.82
N LEU A 206 4.27 -3.61 3.56
CA LEU A 206 3.83 -2.85 2.38
C LEU A 206 3.11 -3.77 1.37
N LEU A 207 2.14 -3.20 0.66
CA LEU A 207 1.33 -3.86 -0.35
C LEU A 207 1.71 -3.26 -1.70
N LEU A 208 2.71 -3.83 -2.37
CA LEU A 208 3.27 -3.25 -3.60
C LEU A 208 2.75 -3.95 -4.85
N GLY A 209 2.30 -5.20 -4.74
CA GLY A 209 1.81 -5.99 -5.88
C GLY A 209 0.55 -6.82 -5.59
N PRO A 210 -0.13 -7.29 -6.66
CA PRO A 210 -1.37 -8.08 -6.56
C PRO A 210 -1.15 -9.54 -6.15
N GLU A 211 0.07 -10.06 -6.20
CA GLU A 211 0.35 -11.50 -6.12
C GLU A 211 -0.15 -12.13 -4.82
N LEU A 212 0.10 -11.47 -3.68
CA LEU A 212 -0.37 -11.95 -2.38
C LEU A 212 -1.87 -11.70 -2.16
N PHE A 213 -2.47 -10.70 -2.82
CA PHE A 213 -3.93 -10.54 -2.84
C PHE A 213 -4.61 -11.73 -3.53
N VAL A 214 -4.05 -12.19 -4.65
CA VAL A 214 -4.53 -13.37 -5.38
C VAL A 214 -4.31 -14.63 -4.55
N ALA A 215 -3.09 -14.85 -4.04
CA ALA A 215 -2.76 -16.05 -3.27
C ALA A 215 -3.61 -16.20 -2.01
N PHE A 216 -3.79 -15.12 -1.23
CA PHE A 216 -4.58 -15.16 0.01
C PHE A 216 -6.09 -15.22 -0.24
N ALA A 217 -6.59 -14.63 -1.34
CA ALA A 217 -7.97 -14.85 -1.75
C ALA A 217 -8.22 -16.33 -2.07
N LYS A 218 -7.36 -16.96 -2.88
CA LYS A 218 -7.43 -18.40 -3.20
C LYS A 218 -7.32 -19.29 -1.96
N ALA A 219 -6.53 -18.88 -0.98
CA ALA A 219 -6.41 -19.57 0.30
C ALA A 219 -7.62 -19.37 1.23
N GLY A 220 -8.61 -18.55 0.84
CA GLY A 220 -9.79 -18.24 1.65
C GLY A 220 -9.49 -17.39 2.88
N MET A 221 -8.39 -16.62 2.86
CA MET A 221 -7.96 -15.81 4.01
C MET A 221 -8.54 -14.39 4.02
N LEU A 222 -8.95 -13.88 2.86
CA LEU A 222 -9.40 -12.50 2.71
C LEU A 222 -10.92 -12.37 2.90
N SER A 223 -11.36 -11.21 3.39
CA SER A 223 -12.77 -10.88 3.50
C SER A 223 -13.38 -10.51 2.15
N HIS A 224 -14.59 -10.99 1.85
CA HIS A 224 -15.38 -10.55 0.69
C HIS A 224 -15.93 -9.14 0.87
N ALA A 225 -16.21 -8.74 2.11
CA ALA A 225 -16.62 -7.37 2.44
C ALA A 225 -15.45 -6.37 2.32
N GLY A 226 -14.22 -6.88 2.33
CA GLY A 226 -13.00 -6.07 2.30
C GLY A 226 -12.79 -5.29 3.60
N HIS A 227 -13.20 -5.84 4.74
CA HIS A 227 -12.94 -5.28 6.08
C HIS A 227 -12.58 -6.42 7.06
N CYS A 228 -11.81 -6.11 8.11
CA CYS A 228 -11.71 -7.01 9.26
C CYS A 228 -12.94 -6.83 10.14
N GLN A 229 -13.96 -7.68 9.95
CA GLN A 229 -15.20 -7.63 10.72
C GLN A 229 -15.05 -8.38 12.06
N THR A 230 -14.03 -7.99 12.83
CA THR A 230 -13.62 -8.70 14.05
C THR A 230 -14.76 -8.85 15.04
N PHE A 231 -14.96 -10.08 15.52
CA PHE A 231 -16.04 -10.54 16.40
C PHE A 231 -17.45 -10.53 15.80
N ALA A 232 -17.65 -10.05 14.58
CA ALA A 232 -18.97 -9.97 13.96
C ALA A 232 -19.47 -11.34 13.51
N ALA A 233 -20.79 -11.53 13.48
CA ALA A 233 -21.41 -12.70 12.87
C ALA A 233 -21.13 -12.83 11.36
N SER A 234 -20.81 -11.72 10.70
CA SER A 234 -20.44 -11.67 9.28
C SER A 234 -18.94 -11.88 9.02
N ALA A 235 -18.13 -12.08 10.06
CA ALA A 235 -16.69 -12.33 9.95
C ALA A 235 -16.38 -13.47 8.96
N ASP A 236 -15.68 -13.15 7.86
CA ASP A 236 -15.41 -14.08 6.76
C ASP A 236 -13.94 -14.11 6.32
N GLY A 237 -13.08 -13.32 6.96
CA GLY A 237 -11.68 -13.16 6.57
C GLY A 237 -11.11 -11.81 7.02
N TYR A 238 -9.84 -11.56 6.70
CA TYR A 238 -9.21 -10.28 7.00
C TYR A 238 -9.02 -9.43 5.73
N VAL A 239 -8.77 -8.14 5.89
CA VAL A 239 -8.31 -7.26 4.79
C VAL A 239 -6.85 -6.89 5.02
N ARG A 240 -6.03 -6.90 3.96
CA ARG A 240 -4.59 -6.59 4.10
C ARG A 240 -4.38 -5.11 4.43
N GLY A 241 -3.28 -4.77 5.10
CA GLY A 241 -2.93 -3.39 5.41
C GLY A 241 -1.43 -3.11 5.41
N GLU A 242 -1.07 -1.87 5.16
CA GLU A 242 0.29 -1.34 5.21
C GLU A 242 0.55 -0.65 6.54
N GLY A 243 1.83 -0.58 6.92
CA GLY A 243 2.25 0.28 8.01
C GLY A 243 3.69 0.04 8.40
N VAL A 244 4.26 1.05 9.06
CA VAL A 244 5.59 0.98 9.65
C VAL A 244 5.54 1.60 11.03
N ALA A 245 6.15 0.97 12.02
CA ALA A 245 6.30 1.55 13.35
C ALA A 245 7.58 1.08 14.03
N ALA A 246 8.13 1.95 14.86
CA ALA A 246 9.30 1.70 15.69
C ALA A 246 9.08 2.22 17.12
N LEU A 247 9.55 1.45 18.10
CA LEU A 247 9.61 1.76 19.52
C LEU A 247 11.06 1.78 19.96
N VAL A 248 11.37 2.65 20.92
CA VAL A 248 12.66 2.68 21.61
C VAL A 248 12.46 2.19 23.03
N LEU A 249 13.18 1.13 23.40
CA LEU A 249 13.08 0.49 24.71
C LEU A 249 14.40 0.57 25.46
N THR A 250 14.33 0.84 26.76
CA THR A 250 15.44 0.66 27.70
C THR A 250 14.90 0.14 29.03
N ARG A 251 15.78 -0.11 30.00
CA ARG A 251 15.37 -0.52 31.36
C ARG A 251 14.73 0.67 32.06
N THR A 252 13.63 0.47 32.79
CA THR A 252 12.90 1.59 33.46
C THR A 252 13.81 2.45 34.32
N GLU A 253 14.73 1.85 35.08
CA GLU A 253 15.67 2.60 35.92
C GLU A 253 16.65 3.48 35.10
N THR A 254 17.00 3.03 33.90
CA THR A 254 17.86 3.81 32.97
C THR A 254 17.06 4.95 32.38
N ALA A 255 15.81 4.71 32.01
CA ALA A 255 14.89 5.76 31.55
C ALA A 255 14.71 6.86 32.62
N ALA A 256 14.46 6.46 33.86
CA ALA A 256 14.32 7.38 34.99
C ALA A 256 15.61 8.19 35.24
N ALA A 257 16.78 7.53 35.24
CA ALA A 257 18.08 8.20 35.42
C ALA A 257 18.40 9.21 34.31
N ASN A 258 17.98 8.92 33.07
CA ASN A 258 18.14 9.82 31.93
C ASN A 258 17.09 10.94 31.92
N GLY A 259 16.02 10.84 32.71
CA GLY A 259 14.85 11.72 32.60
C GLY A 259 14.13 11.53 31.26
N ASP A 260 14.10 10.31 30.73
CA ASP A 260 13.37 9.95 29.52
C ASP A 260 11.85 10.07 29.77
N PHE A 261 11.10 10.48 28.74
CA PHE A 261 9.65 10.36 28.78
C PHE A 261 9.27 8.88 28.65
N ILE A 262 8.36 8.38 29.49
CA ILE A 262 7.94 6.97 29.47
C ILE A 262 6.48 6.92 29.00
N TYR A 263 6.23 6.32 27.84
CA TYR A 263 4.87 6.09 27.34
C TYR A 263 4.15 5.00 28.13
N GLY A 264 4.92 3.99 28.56
CA GLY A 264 4.46 2.85 29.32
C GLY A 264 5.58 1.84 29.47
N GLU A 265 5.30 0.73 30.14
CA GLU A 265 6.28 -0.30 30.43
C GLU A 265 5.88 -1.66 29.86
N VAL A 266 6.86 -2.40 29.33
CA VAL A 266 6.74 -3.82 29.01
C VAL A 266 7.08 -4.64 30.26
N ARG A 267 6.03 -5.13 30.93
CA ARG A 267 6.14 -5.90 32.19
C ARG A 267 6.44 -7.36 31.93
N GLY A 268 5.85 -7.94 30.89
CA GLY A 268 6.03 -9.34 30.52
C GLY A 268 5.79 -9.57 29.04
N SER A 269 6.41 -10.62 28.49
CA SER A 269 6.24 -11.07 27.11
C SER A 269 6.51 -12.56 27.03
N ALA A 270 5.81 -13.27 26.15
CA ALA A 270 6.03 -14.68 25.90
C ALA A 270 5.81 -15.02 24.42
N GLN A 271 6.44 -16.11 23.99
CA GLN A 271 6.30 -16.69 22.67
C GLN A 271 6.16 -18.22 22.80
N ASN A 272 5.29 -18.83 22.00
CA ASN A 272 5.25 -20.27 21.81
C ASN A 272 4.82 -20.67 20.38
N HIS A 273 4.59 -21.96 20.16
CA HIS A 273 4.01 -22.49 18.92
C HIS A 273 2.75 -23.29 19.21
N GLY A 274 1.78 -23.25 18.31
CA GLY A 274 0.50 -23.98 18.37
C GLY A 274 0.61 -25.52 18.33
N GLY A 275 1.82 -26.07 18.18
CA GLY A 275 2.03 -27.51 17.99
C GLY A 275 1.21 -28.09 16.85
N ARG A 276 0.60 -29.25 17.07
CA ARG A 276 -0.32 -29.89 16.11
C ARG A 276 -1.74 -29.32 16.30
N ALA A 277 -2.30 -28.79 15.21
CA ALA A 277 -3.71 -28.37 15.11
C ALA A 277 -4.41 -29.13 13.97
N TYR A 278 -5.67 -28.77 13.67
CA TYR A 278 -6.49 -29.42 12.64
C TYR A 278 -5.92 -29.26 11.22
N SER A 279 -5.30 -28.12 10.93
CA SER A 279 -4.57 -27.84 9.69
C SER A 279 -3.32 -27.02 10.00
N PHE A 280 -2.47 -26.78 9.00
CA PHE A 280 -1.28 -25.94 9.14
C PHE A 280 -1.60 -24.51 9.61
N THR A 281 -2.74 -23.96 9.15
CA THR A 281 -3.18 -22.59 9.45
C THR A 281 -4.19 -22.49 10.59
N ALA A 282 -4.61 -23.62 11.16
CA ALA A 282 -5.59 -23.63 12.24
C ALA A 282 -4.97 -23.19 13.57
N PRO A 283 -5.56 -22.23 14.29
CA PRO A 283 -5.09 -21.84 15.62
C PRO A 283 -5.33 -22.94 16.66
N ASN A 284 -4.60 -22.89 17.78
CA ASN A 284 -4.75 -23.80 18.91
C ASN A 284 -5.08 -23.00 20.20
N PRO A 285 -6.31 -23.09 20.73
CA PRO A 285 -6.74 -22.29 21.87
C PRO A 285 -5.91 -22.57 23.13
N SER A 286 -5.50 -23.82 23.36
CA SER A 286 -4.70 -24.17 24.54
C SER A 286 -3.29 -23.56 24.47
N ALA A 287 -2.68 -23.53 23.28
CA ALA A 287 -1.39 -22.88 23.08
C ALA A 287 -1.48 -21.35 23.22
N GLN A 288 -2.55 -20.74 22.69
CA GLN A 288 -2.80 -19.31 22.86
C GLN A 288 -3.04 -18.96 24.34
N SER A 289 -3.83 -19.76 25.05
CA SER A 289 -4.05 -19.59 26.49
C SER A 289 -2.74 -19.69 27.28
N GLU A 290 -1.87 -20.61 26.91
CA GLU A 290 -0.58 -20.81 27.56
C GLU A 290 0.37 -19.63 27.36
N VAL A 291 0.51 -19.09 26.13
CA VAL A 291 1.38 -17.93 25.90
C VAL A 291 0.88 -16.70 26.64
N ILE A 292 -0.45 -16.52 26.75
CA ILE A 292 -1.06 -15.45 27.54
C ILE A 292 -0.67 -15.62 29.01
N ARG A 293 -0.92 -16.79 29.60
CA ARG A 293 -0.56 -17.06 31.02
C ARG A 293 0.93 -16.85 31.29
N GLN A 294 1.82 -17.27 30.38
CA GLN A 294 3.26 -17.09 30.54
C GLN A 294 3.68 -15.62 30.56
N ALA A 295 3.14 -14.80 29.65
CA ALA A 295 3.43 -13.37 29.61
C ALA A 295 2.95 -12.64 30.88
N TRP A 296 1.74 -12.98 31.37
CA TRP A 296 1.21 -12.45 32.62
C TRP A 296 1.98 -12.94 33.85
N ALA A 297 2.37 -14.21 33.90
CA ALA A 297 3.23 -14.73 34.96
C ALA A 297 4.59 -14.00 35.00
N GLN A 298 5.21 -13.76 33.84
CA GLN A 298 6.46 -12.99 33.76
C GLN A 298 6.29 -11.54 34.26
N SER A 299 5.11 -10.94 34.04
CA SER A 299 4.79 -9.58 34.50
C SER A 299 4.62 -9.44 36.01
N GLY A 300 4.38 -10.55 36.72
CA GLY A 300 4.03 -10.55 38.14
C GLY A 300 2.60 -10.10 38.46
N HIS A 301 1.75 -9.92 37.44
CA HIS A 301 0.34 -9.52 37.57
C HIS A 301 -0.62 -10.64 37.14
N SER A 302 -1.80 -10.67 37.74
CA SER A 302 -2.90 -11.52 37.25
C SER A 302 -3.50 -10.93 35.97
N PRO A 303 -3.79 -11.73 34.94
CA PRO A 303 -4.49 -11.25 33.74
C PRO A 303 -5.90 -10.73 34.05
N ARG A 304 -6.47 -11.07 35.22
CA ARG A 304 -7.75 -10.53 35.69
C ARG A 304 -7.74 -9.01 35.90
N LEU A 305 -6.55 -8.44 36.13
CA LEU A 305 -6.34 -7.00 36.35
C LEU A 305 -6.21 -6.20 35.05
N ALA A 306 -6.27 -6.84 33.88
CA ALA A 306 -6.24 -6.15 32.61
C ALA A 306 -7.43 -5.19 32.48
N CYS A 307 -7.18 -3.95 32.08
CA CYS A 307 -8.23 -3.02 31.68
C CYS A 307 -8.57 -3.13 30.18
N LEU A 308 -7.60 -3.61 29.39
CA LEU A 308 -7.67 -3.75 27.94
C LEU A 308 -6.93 -5.01 27.52
N ILE A 309 -7.49 -5.76 26.58
CA ILE A 309 -6.76 -6.76 25.80
C ILE A 309 -6.95 -6.40 24.33
N GLU A 310 -5.86 -6.01 23.69
CA GLU A 310 -5.80 -5.82 22.25
C GLU A 310 -5.58 -7.19 21.60
N THR A 311 -6.64 -7.71 21.01
CA THR A 311 -6.67 -9.05 20.39
C THR A 311 -5.90 -9.10 19.08
N HIS A 312 -5.55 -10.31 18.66
CA HIS A 312 -5.12 -10.54 17.29
C HIS A 312 -6.27 -10.25 16.32
N GLY A 313 -7.47 -10.77 16.58
CA GLY A 313 -8.75 -10.27 16.08
C GLY A 313 -8.79 -10.02 14.57
N THR A 314 -8.63 -11.07 13.76
CA THR A 314 -8.52 -10.94 12.30
C THR A 314 -9.86 -10.84 11.58
N GLY A 315 -10.98 -11.08 12.25
CA GLY A 315 -12.29 -11.11 11.59
C GLY A 315 -12.54 -12.42 10.86
N THR A 316 -11.97 -13.52 11.36
CA THR A 316 -12.19 -14.85 10.78
C THR A 316 -13.28 -15.60 11.55
N PRO A 317 -14.12 -16.38 10.87
CA PRO A 317 -15.27 -17.02 11.50
C PRO A 317 -14.88 -18.02 12.60
N LEU A 318 -13.71 -18.67 12.46
CA LEU A 318 -13.18 -19.63 13.44
C LEU A 318 -12.11 -19.04 14.37
N GLY A 319 -11.27 -18.13 13.87
CA GLY A 319 -10.14 -17.61 14.65
C GLY A 319 -10.60 -16.71 15.79
N ASP A 320 -11.59 -15.86 15.57
CA ASP A 320 -12.08 -14.95 16.60
C ASP A 320 -12.71 -15.72 17.79
N PRO A 321 -13.61 -16.71 17.61
CA PRO A 321 -14.07 -17.55 18.71
C PRO A 321 -12.94 -18.29 19.43
N ILE A 322 -11.98 -18.85 18.70
CA ILE A 322 -10.84 -19.58 19.29
C ILE A 322 -9.98 -18.66 20.17
N GLU A 323 -9.75 -17.43 19.74
CA GLU A 323 -9.03 -16.44 20.54
C GLU A 323 -9.78 -16.06 21.82
N ILE A 324 -11.11 -15.87 21.74
CA ILE A 324 -11.94 -15.59 22.93
C ILE A 324 -11.92 -16.78 23.91
N ASP A 325 -12.02 -18.01 23.41
CA ASP A 325 -11.93 -19.20 24.26
C ASP A 325 -10.56 -19.35 24.92
N ALA A 326 -9.48 -19.04 24.19
CA ALA A 326 -8.13 -19.01 24.75
C ALA A 326 -8.00 -17.97 25.87
N LEU A 327 -8.62 -16.79 25.69
CA LEU A 327 -8.67 -15.74 26.70
C LEU A 327 -9.47 -16.17 27.93
N LYS A 328 -10.65 -16.78 27.76
CA LYS A 328 -11.45 -17.34 28.87
C LYS A 328 -10.70 -18.43 29.64
N GLN A 329 -9.86 -19.22 28.98
CA GLN A 329 -9.01 -20.23 29.62
C GLN A 329 -7.80 -19.62 30.36
N ALA A 330 -7.32 -18.45 29.91
CA ALA A 330 -6.14 -17.79 30.48
C ALA A 330 -6.50 -16.85 31.65
N VAL A 331 -7.67 -16.21 31.59
CA VAL A 331 -8.14 -15.26 32.59
C VAL A 331 -8.99 -15.99 33.64
N PRO A 332 -8.63 -15.93 34.93
CA PRO A 332 -9.45 -16.51 35.99
C PRO A 332 -10.87 -15.95 36.00
N ALA A 333 -11.85 -16.79 36.36
CA ALA A 333 -13.27 -16.43 36.39
C ALA A 333 -13.71 -15.72 37.69
N ASP A 334 -12.76 -15.25 38.51
CA ASP A 334 -13.04 -14.57 39.77
C ASP A 334 -13.64 -13.17 39.58
N ALA A 335 -14.25 -12.65 40.64
CA ALA A 335 -14.86 -11.31 40.63
C ALA A 335 -13.79 -10.24 40.39
N GLY A 336 -14.10 -9.25 39.54
CA GLY A 336 -13.17 -8.18 39.18
C GLY A 336 -13.74 -7.23 38.13
N PRO A 337 -12.97 -6.22 37.68
CA PRO A 337 -13.41 -5.25 36.68
C PRO A 337 -13.66 -5.90 35.32
N THR A 338 -14.53 -5.34 34.50
CA THR A 338 -14.70 -5.82 33.11
C THR A 338 -13.47 -5.45 32.28
N ILE A 339 -13.01 -6.39 31.46
CA ILE A 339 -11.85 -6.26 30.57
C ILE A 339 -12.36 -5.87 29.17
N ALA A 340 -11.89 -4.75 28.63
CA ALA A 340 -12.23 -4.33 27.27
C ALA A 340 -11.42 -5.13 26.23
N LEU A 341 -12.07 -5.57 25.16
CA LEU A 341 -11.46 -6.26 24.01
C LEU A 341 -11.35 -5.31 22.83
N GLY A 342 -10.12 -4.96 22.45
CA GLY A 342 -9.83 -4.12 21.29
C GLY A 342 -9.43 -4.93 20.06
N ALA A 343 -9.75 -4.40 18.88
CA ALA A 343 -9.39 -4.96 17.57
C ALA A 343 -9.02 -3.85 16.56
N LEU A 344 -7.75 -3.42 16.57
CA LEU A 344 -7.20 -2.38 15.69
C LEU A 344 -7.42 -2.69 14.20
N LYS A 345 -7.39 -3.97 13.83
CA LYS A 345 -7.54 -4.40 12.44
C LYS A 345 -8.87 -3.97 11.84
N SER A 346 -9.91 -3.79 12.65
CA SER A 346 -11.20 -3.26 12.20
C SER A 346 -11.13 -1.83 11.66
N GLN A 347 -10.08 -1.07 11.94
CA GLN A 347 -9.90 0.31 11.47
C GLN A 347 -8.87 0.45 10.35
N ILE A 348 -7.78 -0.30 10.39
CA ILE A 348 -6.65 -0.12 9.45
C ILE A 348 -6.30 -1.37 8.63
N GLY A 349 -7.10 -2.42 8.76
CA GLY A 349 -6.81 -3.73 8.20
C GLY A 349 -5.70 -4.47 8.96
N HIS A 350 -5.35 -5.65 8.46
CA HIS A 350 -4.30 -6.49 9.00
C HIS A 350 -2.93 -6.10 8.42
N LEU A 351 -2.11 -5.45 9.24
CA LEU A 351 -0.74 -5.05 8.92
C LEU A 351 0.29 -6.19 8.88
N GLU A 352 -0.18 -7.44 8.71
CA GLU A 352 0.61 -8.68 8.66
C GLU A 352 1.80 -8.67 9.63
N ALA A 353 3.05 -8.59 9.15
CA ALA A 353 4.25 -8.64 9.98
C ALA A 353 4.40 -7.45 10.95
N ALA A 354 3.78 -6.31 10.65
CA ALA A 354 3.76 -5.11 11.50
C ALA A 354 2.52 -5.02 12.41
N ALA A 355 1.60 -5.99 12.35
CA ALA A 355 0.33 -5.91 13.08
C ALA A 355 0.51 -5.86 14.60
N GLY A 356 1.46 -6.64 15.14
CA GLY A 356 1.67 -6.70 16.58
C GLY A 356 2.18 -5.38 17.17
N ILE A 357 3.09 -4.69 16.48
CA ILE A 357 3.66 -3.43 16.96
C ILE A 357 2.66 -2.28 16.81
N ALA A 358 1.84 -2.29 15.76
CA ALA A 358 0.73 -1.35 15.60
C ALA A 358 -0.28 -1.46 16.75
N SER A 359 -0.62 -2.69 17.16
CA SER A 359 -1.46 -2.97 18.32
C SER A 359 -0.82 -2.49 19.63
N VAL A 360 0.50 -2.66 19.82
CA VAL A 360 1.23 -2.12 20.99
C VAL A 360 1.18 -0.59 21.01
N VAL A 361 1.39 0.09 19.88
CA VAL A 361 1.28 1.55 19.77
C VAL A 361 -0.12 2.02 20.16
N LYS A 362 -1.18 1.41 19.60
CA LYS A 362 -2.57 1.73 20.00
C LYS A 362 -2.76 1.54 21.50
N SER A 363 -2.34 0.40 22.07
CA SER A 363 -2.53 0.12 23.50
C SER A 363 -1.79 1.12 24.39
N LEU A 364 -0.56 1.52 24.04
CA LEU A 364 0.19 2.54 24.77
C LEU A 364 -0.51 3.91 24.71
N LEU A 365 -1.03 4.30 23.54
CA LEU A 365 -1.82 5.53 23.40
C LEU A 365 -3.10 5.47 24.24
N CYS A 366 -3.85 4.37 24.20
CA CYS A 366 -5.03 4.16 25.04
C CYS A 366 -4.69 4.28 26.54
N LEU A 367 -3.60 3.64 27.00
CA LEU A 367 -3.13 3.70 28.38
C LEU A 367 -2.75 5.12 28.80
N GLN A 368 -1.99 5.82 27.95
CA GLN A 368 -1.57 7.21 28.19
C GLN A 368 -2.77 8.17 28.28
N ARG A 369 -3.76 7.98 27.39
CA ARG A 369 -4.99 8.78 27.37
C ARG A 369 -6.03 8.31 28.38
N ARG A 370 -5.79 7.16 29.02
CA ARG A 370 -6.73 6.48 29.91
C ARG A 370 -8.11 6.29 29.25
N GLN A 371 -8.11 6.00 27.95
CA GLN A 371 -9.31 5.98 27.11
C GLN A 371 -9.31 4.78 26.16
N GLN A 372 -10.49 4.25 25.91
CA GLN A 372 -10.76 3.19 24.95
C GLN A 372 -10.97 3.75 23.54
N VAL A 373 -10.64 2.92 22.57
CA VAL A 373 -10.96 3.09 21.15
C VAL A 373 -11.96 2.01 20.77
N GLY A 374 -13.01 2.38 20.04
CA GLY A 374 -14.09 1.47 19.65
C GLY A 374 -13.67 0.50 18.55
N ASN A 375 -14.25 -0.70 18.55
CA ASN A 375 -14.13 -1.63 17.42
C ASN A 375 -15.10 -1.21 16.30
N LEU A 376 -14.78 -1.48 15.03
CA LEU A 376 -15.71 -1.26 13.92
C LEU A 376 -16.39 -2.56 13.48
N HIS A 377 -17.37 -2.44 12.57
CA HIS A 377 -17.99 -3.55 11.81
C HIS A 377 -18.62 -4.72 12.59
N HIS A 378 -19.05 -4.53 13.84
CA HIS A 378 -19.57 -5.60 14.70
C HIS A 378 -21.06 -5.43 15.07
N ALA A 379 -21.92 -5.17 14.07
CA ALA A 379 -23.35 -4.91 14.28
C ALA A 379 -24.07 -6.02 15.09
N SER A 380 -23.68 -7.28 14.89
CA SER A 380 -24.10 -8.43 15.70
C SER A 380 -22.89 -9.31 15.98
N LEU A 381 -22.76 -9.80 17.21
CA LEU A 381 -21.67 -10.69 17.63
C LEU A 381 -21.79 -12.06 16.95
N ASN A 382 -20.64 -12.68 16.63
CA ASN A 382 -20.59 -14.06 16.19
C ASN A 382 -21.24 -14.97 17.25
N PRO A 383 -22.20 -15.83 16.89
CA PRO A 383 -22.94 -16.66 17.86
C PRO A 383 -22.07 -17.70 18.60
N GLN A 384 -20.85 -17.97 18.10
CA GLN A 384 -19.87 -18.81 18.79
C GLN A 384 -19.09 -18.04 19.87
N ILE A 385 -19.23 -16.72 19.94
CA ILE A 385 -18.62 -15.87 20.96
C ILE A 385 -19.68 -15.55 22.00
N GLU A 386 -19.45 -15.99 23.24
CA GLU A 386 -20.29 -15.66 24.40
C GLU A 386 -19.52 -14.74 25.34
N LEU A 387 -19.97 -13.50 25.56
CA LEU A 387 -19.25 -12.53 26.40
C LEU A 387 -19.95 -12.29 27.75
N GLU A 388 -21.27 -12.49 27.81
CA GLU A 388 -22.14 -12.17 28.95
C GLU A 388 -21.76 -12.92 30.23
N SER A 389 -21.29 -14.16 30.09
CA SER A 389 -20.83 -15.02 31.20
C SER A 389 -19.33 -14.90 31.47
N SER A 390 -18.65 -13.95 30.84
CA SER A 390 -17.20 -13.78 30.89
C SER A 390 -16.80 -12.41 31.47
N PRO A 391 -15.53 -12.20 31.87
CA PRO A 391 -15.06 -10.89 32.32
C PRO A 391 -14.88 -9.90 31.16
N PHE A 392 -15.16 -10.29 29.91
CA PHE A 392 -14.84 -9.51 28.72
C PHE A 392 -16.03 -8.73 28.18
N ARG A 393 -15.74 -7.58 27.57
CA ARG A 393 -16.67 -6.83 26.72
C ARG A 393 -15.93 -6.23 25.54
N LEU A 394 -16.62 -5.92 24.45
CA LEU A 394 -16.01 -5.17 23.35
C LEU A 394 -15.67 -3.74 23.79
N ALA A 395 -14.54 -3.21 23.30
CA ALA A 395 -14.11 -1.85 23.57
C ALA A 395 -15.08 -0.83 22.94
N GLN A 396 -15.34 0.25 23.68
CA GLN A 396 -16.28 1.31 23.30
C GLN A 396 -15.51 2.63 23.10
N GLY A 397 -15.73 3.29 21.96
CA GLY A 397 -15.06 4.57 21.66
C GLY A 397 -15.35 5.64 22.71
N GLY A 398 -14.32 6.36 23.14
CA GLY A 398 -14.43 7.45 24.12
C GLY A 398 -14.62 7.01 25.58
N ALA A 399 -14.86 5.72 25.85
CA ALA A 399 -15.05 5.25 27.21
C ALA A 399 -13.73 5.27 28.01
N PRO A 400 -13.72 5.62 29.31
CA PRO A 400 -12.51 5.60 30.10
C PRO A 400 -12.00 4.17 30.32
N LEU A 401 -10.68 4.00 30.37
CA LEU A 401 -10.06 2.76 30.87
C LEU A 401 -10.21 2.72 32.40
N ARG A 402 -10.66 1.58 32.92
CA ARG A 402 -10.89 1.38 34.35
C ARG A 402 -9.95 0.31 34.88
N ALA A 403 -9.31 0.57 36.01
CA ALA A 403 -8.59 -0.41 36.81
C ALA A 403 -9.36 -0.68 38.10
N ALA A 404 -8.98 -1.74 38.83
CA ALA A 404 -9.34 -1.87 40.23
C ALA A 404 -8.74 -0.72 41.06
N ASP A 405 -9.38 -0.35 42.16
CA ASP A 405 -8.94 0.78 42.99
C ASP A 405 -7.48 0.62 43.43
N GLY A 406 -6.65 1.63 43.14
CA GLY A 406 -5.22 1.64 43.44
C GLY A 406 -4.34 0.76 42.53
N ALA A 407 -4.91 0.03 41.57
CA ALA A 407 -4.15 -0.79 40.62
C ALA A 407 -3.71 0.03 39.39
N PRO A 408 -2.53 -0.27 38.81
CA PRO A 408 -2.11 0.36 37.56
C PRO A 408 -3.01 -0.08 36.40
N LEU A 409 -3.11 0.76 35.37
CA LEU A 409 -3.74 0.36 34.11
C LEU A 409 -2.83 -0.63 33.38
N LEU A 410 -3.33 -1.85 33.19
CA LEU A 410 -2.60 -2.94 32.53
C LEU A 410 -3.30 -3.32 31.23
N ALA A 411 -2.54 -3.57 30.17
CA ALA A 411 -3.06 -4.06 28.90
C ALA A 411 -2.33 -5.33 28.43
N GLY A 412 -3.07 -6.26 27.82
CA GLY A 412 -2.50 -7.38 27.07
C GLY A 412 -2.54 -7.11 25.57
N VAL A 413 -1.55 -7.57 24.81
CA VAL A 413 -1.53 -7.50 23.34
C VAL A 413 -1.19 -8.88 22.77
N SER A 414 -2.05 -9.40 21.89
CA SER A 414 -1.87 -10.71 21.24
C SER A 414 -1.53 -10.59 19.75
N ALA A 415 -0.65 -11.46 19.25
CA ALA A 415 -0.44 -11.64 17.82
C ALA A 415 -0.13 -13.11 17.49
N PHE A 416 -0.83 -13.67 16.51
CA PHE A 416 -0.74 -15.08 16.13
C PHE A 416 -0.41 -15.21 14.65
N GLY A 417 0.73 -15.83 14.34
CA GLY A 417 1.14 -16.11 12.96
C GLY A 417 0.36 -17.30 12.42
N PHE A 418 -0.05 -17.25 11.15
CA PHE A 418 -0.77 -18.37 10.52
C PHE A 418 0.01 -19.69 10.54
N GLY A 419 1.35 -19.64 10.64
CA GLY A 419 2.19 -20.85 10.78
C GLY A 419 2.16 -21.48 12.18
N GLY A 420 1.52 -20.84 13.17
CA GLY A 420 1.34 -21.35 14.53
C GLY A 420 2.16 -20.64 15.61
N VAL A 421 3.04 -19.69 15.26
CA VAL A 421 3.81 -18.92 16.27
C VAL A 421 2.90 -17.90 16.95
N ASN A 422 2.76 -18.00 18.27
CA ASN A 422 1.97 -17.09 19.08
C ASN A 422 2.87 -16.20 19.94
N ALA A 423 2.50 -14.94 20.11
CA ALA A 423 3.14 -14.02 21.04
C ALA A 423 2.08 -13.25 21.84
N HIS A 424 2.41 -12.95 23.10
CA HIS A 424 1.60 -12.08 23.97
C HIS A 424 2.52 -11.15 24.77
N VAL A 425 2.10 -9.90 24.95
CA VAL A 425 2.84 -8.87 25.70
C VAL A 425 1.92 -8.19 26.71
N VAL A 426 2.46 -7.93 27.90
CA VAL A 426 1.79 -7.21 28.99
C VAL A 426 2.41 -5.84 29.15
N LEU A 427 1.57 -4.82 29.01
CA LEU A 427 1.90 -3.41 29.10
C LEU A 427 1.32 -2.81 30.39
N GLN A 428 2.03 -1.85 30.97
CA GLN A 428 1.55 -1.03 32.08
C GLN A 428 1.60 0.44 31.68
N ALA A 429 0.58 1.21 32.05
CA ALA A 429 0.62 2.66 31.94
C ALA A 429 1.79 3.22 32.76
N ALA A 430 2.46 4.24 32.23
CA ALA A 430 3.39 5.03 33.01
C ALA A 430 2.63 5.85 34.08
N ASP A 431 3.35 6.27 35.11
CA ASP A 431 2.83 7.27 36.03
C ASP A 431 2.54 8.58 35.28
N ALA A 432 1.54 9.33 35.75
CA ALA A 432 1.23 10.61 35.13
C ALA A 432 2.47 11.51 35.19
N PRO A 433 2.91 12.11 34.07
CA PRO A 433 4.03 13.03 34.09
C PRO A 433 3.72 14.16 35.07
N THR A 434 4.67 14.48 35.95
CA THR A 434 4.55 15.64 36.82
C THR A 434 4.52 16.88 35.95
N SER A 435 3.42 17.64 35.99
CA SER A 435 3.37 18.96 35.37
C SER A 435 4.48 19.81 35.97
N GLY A 436 5.49 20.17 35.18
CA GLY A 436 6.51 21.11 35.61
C GLY A 436 5.89 22.49 35.77
N GLU A 437 6.19 23.19 36.87
CA GLU A 437 5.87 24.61 36.97
C GLU A 437 6.60 25.37 35.87
N ASP A 438 5.89 26.25 35.16
CA ASP A 438 6.50 27.15 34.18
C ASP A 438 7.29 28.20 34.97
N ASP A 439 8.58 27.94 35.18
CA ASP A 439 9.46 28.92 35.79
C ASP A 439 9.71 30.06 34.78
N SER A 440 9.65 31.30 35.26
CA SER A 440 9.86 32.52 34.46
C SER A 440 11.28 32.68 33.90
N THR A 441 12.15 31.69 34.14
CA THR A 441 13.55 31.68 33.74
C THR A 441 13.71 31.41 32.24
N PRO A 442 14.47 32.23 31.49
CA PRO A 442 14.66 32.05 30.06
C PRO A 442 15.42 30.77 29.71
N TRP A 443 15.12 30.21 28.54
CA TRP A 443 15.74 29.01 27.98
C TRP A 443 16.26 29.25 26.58
N LEU A 444 17.36 28.57 26.24
CA LEU A 444 17.90 28.52 24.89
C LEU A 444 17.13 27.46 24.10
N MET A 445 16.71 27.80 22.88
CA MET A 445 16.02 26.91 21.95
C MET A 445 16.93 26.64 20.77
N LEU A 446 17.10 25.37 20.41
CA LEU A 446 18.02 24.93 19.36
C LEU A 446 17.28 24.11 18.30
N LEU A 447 17.45 24.46 17.02
CA LEU A 447 16.94 23.70 15.89
C LEU A 447 18.05 23.51 14.86
N SER A 448 18.14 22.31 14.29
CA SER A 448 19.06 22.07 13.19
C SER A 448 18.50 21.13 12.12
N ALA A 449 19.04 21.27 10.91
CA ALA A 449 18.73 20.43 9.77
C ALA A 449 19.93 20.34 8.80
N LYS A 450 19.83 19.48 7.78
CA LYS A 450 20.88 19.37 6.75
C LYS A 450 20.98 20.61 5.86
N ASP A 451 19.87 21.31 5.67
CA ASP A 451 19.72 22.46 4.77
C ASP A 451 18.62 23.42 5.28
N ASP A 452 18.47 24.55 4.58
CA ASP A 452 17.59 25.65 5.00
C ASP A 452 16.10 25.28 4.90
N ASP A 453 15.72 24.46 3.91
CA ASP A 453 14.35 23.96 3.75
C ASP A 453 13.98 23.02 4.90
N GLY A 454 14.86 22.09 5.25
CA GLY A 454 14.71 21.20 6.39
C GLY A 454 14.63 21.97 7.71
N LEU A 455 15.38 23.06 7.86
CA LEU A 455 15.36 23.89 9.07
C LEU A 455 14.01 24.62 9.20
N ARG A 456 13.50 25.19 8.10
CA ARG A 456 12.16 25.80 8.03
C ARG A 456 11.07 24.76 8.30
N ALA A 457 11.16 23.57 7.72
CA ALA A 457 10.20 22.50 7.95
C ALA A 457 10.18 22.04 9.42
N ARG A 458 11.35 21.92 10.07
CA ARG A 458 11.44 21.55 11.49
C ARG A 458 10.85 22.64 12.38
N ALA A 459 11.11 23.91 12.10
CA ALA A 459 10.50 25.03 12.80
C ALA A 459 8.96 25.04 12.66
N ARG A 460 8.45 24.72 11.46
CA ARG A 460 7.01 24.60 11.20
C ARG A 460 6.37 23.45 11.97
N HIS A 461 6.97 22.24 11.94
CA HIS A 461 6.44 21.09 12.69
C HIS A 461 6.43 21.35 14.20
N LEU A 462 7.47 22.01 14.74
CA LEU A 462 7.49 22.39 16.14
C LEU A 462 6.39 23.42 16.45
N LEU A 463 6.20 24.41 15.58
CA LEU A 463 5.13 25.40 15.72
C LEU A 463 3.75 24.74 15.72
N GLU A 464 3.47 23.83 14.79
CA GLU A 464 2.21 23.08 14.68
C GLU A 464 1.94 22.14 15.87
N ALA A 465 2.99 21.72 16.57
CA ALA A 465 2.88 20.94 17.80
C ALA A 465 2.61 21.82 19.04
N LEU A 466 2.97 23.11 18.99
CA LEU A 466 2.77 24.10 20.05
C LEU A 466 1.44 24.85 19.92
N ASP A 467 1.07 25.23 18.69
CA ASP A 467 -0.17 25.92 18.38
C ASP A 467 -1.31 24.89 18.31
N ALA A 468 -2.17 24.88 19.33
CA ALA A 468 -3.39 24.06 19.35
C ALA A 468 -4.46 24.55 18.34
N GLU A 469 -4.21 25.63 17.61
CA GLU A 469 -5.02 26.02 16.45
C GLU A 469 -4.21 25.84 15.15
N PRO A 470 -4.63 24.94 14.25
CA PRO A 470 -4.01 24.81 12.94
C PRO A 470 -4.25 26.09 12.13
N ALA A 471 -3.19 26.63 11.55
CA ALA A 471 -3.34 27.58 10.45
C ALA A 471 -4.04 26.88 9.28
N ASP A 472 -5.08 27.49 8.73
CA ASP A 472 -5.84 26.95 7.58
C ASP A 472 -4.89 26.77 6.37
N PRO A 473 -4.64 25.52 5.91
CA PRO A 473 -3.77 25.28 4.76
C PRO A 473 -4.37 25.77 3.43
N HIS A 474 -5.67 26.07 3.39
CA HIS A 474 -6.34 26.67 2.24
C HIS A 474 -6.87 28.04 2.63
N GLN A 475 -6.00 29.06 2.63
CA GLN A 475 -6.46 30.44 2.82
C GLN A 475 -7.44 30.86 1.70
N HIS A 476 -7.41 30.19 0.54
CA HIS A 476 -8.14 30.55 -0.67
C HIS A 476 -8.70 29.32 -1.45
N PRO A 477 -9.53 28.45 -0.85
CA PRO A 477 -9.91 27.15 -1.42
C PRO A 477 -10.64 27.26 -2.76
N ARG A 478 -11.37 28.37 -2.95
CA ARG A 478 -12.06 28.67 -4.21
C ARG A 478 -11.09 28.95 -5.35
N GLU A 479 -10.05 29.75 -5.10
CA GLU A 479 -9.06 30.11 -6.13
C GLU A 479 -8.19 28.91 -6.50
N GLU A 480 -7.76 28.13 -5.51
CA GLU A 480 -6.94 26.92 -5.72
C GLU A 480 -7.69 25.82 -6.49
N LEU A 481 -8.99 25.62 -6.18
CA LEU A 481 -9.84 24.68 -6.91
C LEU A 481 -10.08 25.16 -8.34
N LEU A 482 -10.30 26.46 -8.54
CA LEU A 482 -10.52 27.06 -9.85
C LEU A 482 -9.28 26.95 -10.75
N GLU A 483 -8.09 27.19 -10.21
CA GLU A 483 -6.82 27.00 -10.93
C GLU A 483 -6.63 25.53 -11.33
N CYS A 484 -6.84 24.60 -10.40
CA CYS A 484 -6.71 23.17 -10.68
C CYS A 484 -7.68 22.70 -11.77
N LEU A 485 -8.93 23.16 -11.72
CA LEU A 485 -9.92 22.86 -12.77
C LEU A 485 -9.52 23.45 -14.12
N ARG A 486 -8.95 24.66 -14.16
CA ARG A 486 -8.48 25.27 -15.41
C ARG A 486 -7.33 24.48 -16.01
N ASP A 487 -6.37 24.04 -15.19
CA ASP A 487 -5.25 23.21 -15.63
C ASP A 487 -5.73 21.88 -16.21
N LEU A 488 -6.62 21.17 -15.49
CA LEU A 488 -7.17 19.88 -15.94
C LEU A 488 -8.01 19.99 -17.20
N LEU A 489 -8.69 21.13 -17.41
CA LEU A 489 -9.47 21.41 -18.61
C LEU A 489 -8.63 22.01 -19.76
N GLY A 490 -7.31 22.19 -19.57
CA GLY A 490 -6.41 22.77 -20.56
C GLY A 490 -6.72 24.24 -20.89
N LEU A 491 -7.26 24.99 -19.93
CA LEU A 491 -7.58 26.41 -20.07
C LEU A 491 -6.37 27.26 -19.71
N MET A 492 -6.13 28.32 -20.49
CA MET A 492 -5.05 29.28 -20.18
C MET A 492 -5.33 30.01 -18.86
N PRO A 493 -4.29 30.38 -18.07
CA PRO A 493 -4.46 31.21 -16.89
C PRO A 493 -5.20 32.50 -17.24
N ALA A 494 -6.23 32.84 -16.48
CA ALA A 494 -7.07 33.99 -16.78
C ALA A 494 -6.27 35.29 -16.62
N SER A 495 -5.99 35.97 -17.74
CA SER A 495 -5.46 37.33 -17.73
C SER A 495 -6.56 38.41 -17.80
N ASP A 496 -7.85 38.05 -17.76
CA ASP A 496 -8.94 39.02 -17.83
C ASP A 496 -10.25 38.53 -17.17
N ALA A 497 -10.98 39.47 -16.59
CA ALA A 497 -12.01 39.32 -15.54
C ALA A 497 -13.37 38.68 -15.93
N SER A 498 -13.44 37.82 -16.96
CA SER A 498 -14.70 37.23 -17.41
C SER A 498 -14.88 35.76 -16.97
N PRO A 499 -16.00 35.38 -16.33
CA PRO A 499 -16.29 34.00 -15.96
C PRO A 499 -16.32 33.03 -17.15
N THR A 500 -15.78 31.83 -16.96
CA THR A 500 -15.69 30.78 -17.98
C THR A 500 -17.03 30.04 -18.07
N ARG A 501 -17.82 30.27 -19.13
CA ARG A 501 -19.12 29.60 -19.30
C ARG A 501 -18.95 28.11 -19.61
N LEU A 502 -19.62 27.23 -18.84
CA LEU A 502 -19.54 25.78 -19.05
C LEU A 502 -20.03 25.37 -20.45
N ALA A 503 -21.06 26.02 -20.98
CA ALA A 503 -21.57 25.77 -22.33
C ALA A 503 -20.55 26.05 -23.46
N THR A 504 -19.46 26.77 -23.17
CA THR A 504 -18.39 27.04 -24.13
C THR A 504 -17.24 26.03 -24.05
N LEU A 505 -17.19 25.23 -22.98
CA LEU A 505 -16.25 24.12 -22.85
C LEU A 505 -16.71 23.02 -23.81
N LYS A 506 -15.96 22.80 -24.91
CA LYS A 506 -16.21 21.72 -25.86
C LYS A 506 -15.73 20.37 -25.31
N VAL A 507 -16.15 20.03 -24.09
CA VAL A 507 -15.76 18.80 -23.39
C VAL A 507 -16.99 17.93 -23.13
N ASP A 508 -16.80 16.62 -23.15
CA ASP A 508 -17.84 15.67 -22.78
C ASP A 508 -18.19 15.79 -21.28
N ALA A 509 -19.45 15.52 -20.94
CA ALA A 509 -19.93 15.63 -19.56
C ALA A 509 -19.23 14.66 -18.60
N GLY A 510 -18.92 13.43 -19.06
CA GLY A 510 -18.17 12.46 -18.27
C GLY A 510 -16.72 12.87 -18.04
N TYR A 511 -16.07 13.47 -19.05
CA TYR A 511 -14.73 14.02 -18.91
C TYR A 511 -14.69 15.20 -17.92
N PHE A 512 -15.65 16.12 -17.99
CA PHE A 512 -15.75 17.24 -17.06
C PHE A 512 -15.92 16.79 -15.61
N VAL A 513 -16.77 15.78 -15.37
CA VAL A 513 -16.95 15.18 -14.03
C VAL A 513 -15.65 14.51 -13.57
N GLY A 514 -14.92 13.80 -14.44
CA GLY A 514 -13.62 13.22 -14.10
C GLY A 514 -12.57 14.27 -13.71
N CYS A 515 -12.50 15.41 -14.43
CA CYS A 515 -11.65 16.54 -14.03
C CYS A 515 -12.07 17.13 -12.68
N LEU A 516 -13.37 17.15 -12.37
CA LEU A 516 -13.89 17.63 -11.11
C LEU A 516 -13.49 16.71 -9.95
N GLU A 517 -13.66 15.39 -10.11
CA GLU A 517 -13.22 14.38 -9.14
C GLU A 517 -11.72 14.51 -8.89
N GLN A 518 -10.92 14.58 -9.96
CA GLN A 518 -9.47 14.73 -9.86
C GLN A 518 -9.06 16.04 -9.17
N ALA A 519 -9.76 17.15 -9.42
CA ALA A 519 -9.48 18.43 -8.75
C ALA A 519 -9.85 18.41 -7.26
N LEU A 520 -10.96 17.77 -6.91
CA LEU A 520 -11.38 17.58 -5.51
C LEU A 520 -10.42 16.66 -4.77
N ASP A 521 -10.01 15.55 -5.39
CA ASP A 521 -9.02 14.61 -4.84
C ASP A 521 -7.66 15.27 -4.64
N ALA A 522 -7.16 16.00 -5.66
CA ALA A 522 -5.88 16.71 -5.59
C ALA A 522 -5.85 17.78 -4.49
N ARG A 523 -7.02 18.34 -4.14
CA ARG A 523 -7.18 19.35 -3.08
C ARG A 523 -7.75 18.76 -1.78
N GLN A 524 -7.97 17.45 -1.72
CA GLN A 524 -8.56 16.73 -0.58
C GLN A 524 -9.90 17.34 -0.10
N LEU A 525 -10.70 17.85 -1.03
CA LEU A 525 -12.00 18.47 -0.75
C LEU A 525 -13.10 17.41 -0.83
N ASP A 526 -13.58 17.00 0.35
CA ASP A 526 -14.65 16.02 0.50
C ASP A 526 -16.02 16.70 0.44
N VAL A 527 -16.53 16.90 -0.78
CA VAL A 527 -17.82 17.54 -1.05
C VAL A 527 -18.62 16.70 -2.05
N PRO A 528 -19.97 16.73 -2.00
CA PRO A 528 -20.78 15.98 -2.95
C PRO A 528 -20.47 16.41 -4.39
N ILE A 529 -20.02 15.46 -5.22
CA ILE A 529 -19.66 15.72 -6.61
C ILE A 529 -20.83 16.29 -7.43
N ASP A 530 -22.07 16.20 -6.97
CA ASP A 530 -23.23 16.76 -7.65
C ASP A 530 -23.53 18.23 -7.27
N ALA A 531 -22.83 18.81 -6.31
CA ALA A 531 -23.09 20.16 -5.81
C ALA A 531 -22.83 21.27 -6.84
N TRP A 532 -22.02 21.00 -7.86
CA TRP A 532 -21.81 21.94 -8.96
C TRP A 532 -23.02 22.04 -9.91
N ARG A 533 -23.95 21.07 -9.89
CA ARG A 533 -25.06 21.02 -10.84
C ARG A 533 -25.87 22.33 -10.80
N GLY A 534 -26.16 22.85 -11.99
CA GLY A 534 -26.85 24.14 -12.16
C GLY A 534 -25.93 25.36 -12.13
N ALA A 535 -24.61 25.18 -11.98
CA ALA A 535 -23.65 26.23 -12.31
C ALA A 535 -23.64 26.50 -13.83
N LEU A 536 -23.52 27.76 -14.22
CA LEU A 536 -23.40 28.19 -15.61
C LEU A 536 -21.95 28.51 -15.97
N THR A 537 -21.09 28.71 -14.97
CA THR A 537 -19.67 29.07 -15.12
C THR A 537 -18.76 28.23 -14.23
N LEU A 538 -17.49 28.08 -14.61
CA LEU A 538 -16.49 27.34 -13.83
C LEU A 538 -16.24 27.97 -12.45
N GLU A 539 -16.34 29.30 -12.37
CA GLU A 539 -16.24 30.06 -11.13
C GLU A 539 -17.41 29.77 -10.18
N GLU A 540 -18.61 29.58 -10.72
CA GLU A 540 -19.78 29.14 -9.94
C GLU A 540 -19.65 27.67 -9.51
N VAL A 541 -19.05 26.81 -10.33
CA VAL A 541 -18.73 25.42 -9.96
C VAL A 541 -17.85 25.38 -8.72
N ALA A 542 -16.70 26.09 -8.77
CA ALA A 542 -15.78 26.15 -7.63
C ALA A 542 -16.45 26.79 -6.39
N GLN A 543 -17.25 27.84 -6.59
CA GLN A 543 -17.97 28.49 -5.49
C GLN A 543 -18.99 27.58 -4.82
N ARG A 544 -19.77 26.82 -5.60
CA ARG A 544 -20.79 25.90 -5.05
C ARG A 544 -20.15 24.72 -4.32
N LEU A 545 -19.09 24.14 -4.88
CA LEU A 545 -18.36 23.06 -4.23
C LEU A 545 -17.73 23.51 -2.91
N VAL A 546 -17.10 24.68 -2.91
CA VAL A 546 -16.54 25.27 -1.67
C VAL A 546 -17.63 25.62 -0.65
N ALA A 547 -18.85 25.97 -1.11
CA ALA A 547 -19.97 26.27 -0.21
C ALA A 547 -20.52 25.04 0.52
N GLU A 548 -20.31 23.83 -0.04
CA GLU A 548 -20.65 22.56 0.62
C GLU A 548 -19.57 22.11 1.62
N LEU A 549 -18.45 22.83 1.72
CA LEU A 549 -17.45 22.52 2.74
C LEU A 549 -18.05 22.78 4.14
N PRO A 550 -17.80 21.89 5.12
CA PRO A 550 -18.30 22.07 6.48
C PRO A 550 -17.86 23.42 7.06
N THR A 551 -18.68 24.02 7.93
CA THR A 551 -18.33 25.31 8.57
C THR A 551 -17.04 25.20 9.41
N GLN A 552 -16.38 26.32 9.71
CA GLN A 552 -15.09 26.38 10.42
C GLN A 552 -15.02 25.50 11.69
N SER A 553 -16.14 25.29 12.41
CA SER A 553 -16.20 24.42 13.59
C SER A 553 -16.00 22.93 13.25
N ASP A 554 -16.42 22.49 12.06
CA ASP A 554 -16.24 21.13 11.56
C ASP A 554 -14.91 20.95 10.82
N ARG A 555 -14.36 22.01 10.19
CA ARG A 555 -13.02 21.97 9.56
C ARG A 555 -11.89 22.04 10.59
N ALA A 556 -12.06 22.77 11.69
CA ALA A 556 -11.19 22.71 12.86
C ALA A 556 -11.08 21.27 13.42
N SER A 557 -12.12 20.45 13.24
CA SER A 557 -12.13 19.06 13.66
C SER A 557 -11.32 18.12 12.75
N ARG A 558 -10.81 18.54 11.58
CA ARG A 558 -9.87 17.70 10.79
C ARG A 558 -8.39 17.97 11.12
N LEU A 559 -8.07 19.02 11.91
CA LEU A 559 -6.68 19.36 12.27
C LEU A 559 -6.42 19.81 13.74
N ALA A 560 -7.41 19.81 14.64
CA ALA A 560 -7.21 19.96 16.09
C ALA A 560 -7.90 18.79 16.83
N SER A 561 -7.33 18.08 17.82
CA SER A 561 -6.11 18.28 18.63
C SER A 561 -5.73 16.97 19.37
N LEU A 562 -4.41 16.73 19.55
CA LEU A 562 -3.71 15.84 20.52
C LEU A 562 -3.58 14.29 20.20
N PRO A 563 -2.40 13.59 20.23
CA PRO A 563 -1.02 14.06 20.12
C PRO A 563 -0.02 13.02 19.45
N ALA A 564 1.13 13.40 18.89
CA ALA A 564 2.39 13.27 19.62
C ALA A 564 2.30 14.13 20.87
N VAL A 565 2.40 13.52 22.08
CA VAL A 565 1.94 14.04 23.41
C VAL A 565 1.82 15.57 23.41
N PRO A 566 0.65 16.16 23.70
CA PRO A 566 0.47 17.58 23.48
C PRO A 566 1.58 18.31 24.22
N LEU A 567 2.27 19.22 23.54
CA LEU A 567 3.14 20.14 24.26
C LEU A 567 2.33 21.07 25.16
N THR A 568 0.99 21.07 25.05
CA THR A 568 0.09 21.72 26.01
C THR A 568 0.30 21.10 27.40
N GLY A 569 1.07 21.78 28.24
CA GLY A 569 1.44 21.37 29.59
C GLY A 569 2.89 20.89 29.77
N ALA A 570 3.67 20.77 28.69
CA ALA A 570 5.12 20.59 28.79
C ALA A 570 5.76 21.91 29.23
N SER A 571 6.74 21.88 30.14
CA SER A 571 7.46 23.10 30.53
C SER A 571 8.44 23.52 29.44
N LEU A 572 8.71 24.82 29.35
CA LEU A 572 9.66 25.36 28.39
C LEU A 572 11.05 24.73 28.51
N GLY A 573 11.46 24.41 29.75
CA GLY A 573 12.72 23.72 30.02
C GLY A 573 12.77 22.28 29.52
N ALA A 574 11.65 21.54 29.59
CA ALA A 574 11.58 20.18 29.06
C ALA A 574 11.75 20.17 27.54
N ILE A 575 11.09 21.11 26.85
CA ILE A 575 11.23 21.32 25.40
C ILE A 575 12.69 21.65 25.06
N ALA A 576 13.28 22.62 25.77
CA ALA A 576 14.68 23.00 25.58
C ALA A 576 15.62 21.80 25.77
N ARG A 577 15.43 21.02 26.84
CA ARG A 577 16.26 19.83 27.10
C ARG A 577 16.15 18.78 26.00
N THR A 578 14.95 18.48 25.51
CA THR A 578 14.81 17.53 24.39
C THR A 578 15.50 18.06 23.13
N LEU A 579 15.41 19.36 22.84
CA LEU A 579 16.11 19.97 21.70
C LEU A 579 17.64 19.97 21.88
N HIS A 580 18.12 20.11 23.11
CA HIS A 580 19.54 20.03 23.45
C HIS A 580 20.08 18.61 23.27
N GLU A 581 19.56 17.65 24.04
CA GLU A 581 20.16 16.31 24.18
C GLU A 581 19.62 15.30 23.16
N GLY A 582 18.46 15.59 22.56
CA GLY A 582 17.70 14.67 21.73
C GLY A 582 17.77 14.92 20.23
N ARG A 583 18.60 15.86 19.76
CA ARG A 583 18.76 16.18 18.35
C ARG A 583 20.23 16.25 17.98
N ASP A 584 20.59 15.71 16.82
CA ASP A 584 21.92 15.89 16.26
C ASP A 584 22.12 17.36 15.85
N ALA A 585 23.30 17.92 16.09
CA ALA A 585 23.63 19.27 15.65
C ALA A 585 24.08 19.28 14.18
N MET A 586 23.11 19.42 13.27
CA MET A 586 23.32 19.37 11.82
C MET A 586 23.90 20.68 11.25
N ALA A 587 24.10 20.71 9.92
CA ALA A 587 24.81 21.78 9.22
C ALA A 587 24.10 23.14 9.35
N ARG A 588 22.78 23.21 9.13
CA ARG A 588 22.01 24.45 9.29
C ARG A 588 21.44 24.53 10.68
N ARG A 589 21.70 25.64 11.38
CA ARG A 589 21.42 25.80 12.80
C ARG A 589 20.67 27.11 13.06
N LEU A 590 19.63 27.03 13.89
CA LEU A 590 18.87 28.15 14.43
C LEU A 590 18.89 28.07 15.96
N ALA A 591 19.22 29.17 16.61
CA ALA A 591 19.13 29.30 18.06
C ALA A 591 18.48 30.63 18.47
N PHE A 592 17.69 30.61 19.54
CA PHE A 592 17.10 31.82 20.11
C PHE A 592 16.72 31.62 21.58
N VAL A 593 16.54 32.71 22.31
CA VAL A 593 16.12 32.69 23.72
C VAL A 593 14.61 32.90 23.81
N ALA A 594 13.94 32.08 24.63
CA ALA A 594 12.53 32.23 24.96
C ALA A 594 12.35 32.18 26.49
N ALA A 595 11.55 33.09 27.04
CA ALA A 595 11.16 33.09 28.45
C ALA A 595 9.72 32.62 28.69
N SER A 596 8.98 32.33 27.62
CA SER A 596 7.63 31.79 27.70
C SER A 596 7.26 31.04 26.42
N HIS A 597 6.22 30.22 26.49
CA HIS A 597 5.61 29.56 25.34
C HIS A 597 5.19 30.56 24.24
N ALA A 598 4.60 31.70 24.63
CA ALA A 598 4.22 32.75 23.69
C ALA A 598 5.43 33.34 22.94
N GLN A 599 6.55 33.56 23.64
CA GLN A 599 7.79 34.00 22.99
C GLN A 599 8.38 32.93 22.07
N LEU A 600 8.34 31.65 22.45
CA LEU A 600 8.76 30.54 21.60
C LEU A 600 7.99 30.53 20.28
N VAL A 601 6.65 30.57 20.34
CA VAL A 601 5.76 30.65 19.18
C VAL A 601 6.06 31.89 18.32
N GLN A 602 6.19 33.06 18.95
CA GLN A 602 6.50 34.30 18.25
C GLN A 602 7.83 34.22 17.49
N ARG A 603 8.89 33.65 18.10
CA ARG A 603 10.22 33.51 17.49
C ARG A 603 10.22 32.53 16.33
N LEU A 604 9.48 31.41 16.45
CA LEU A 604 9.30 30.46 15.34
C LEU A 604 8.57 31.11 14.16
N ARG A 605 7.51 31.88 14.42
CA ARG A 605 6.77 32.62 13.36
C ARG A 605 7.65 33.68 12.69
N ALA A 606 8.44 34.43 13.46
CA ALA A 606 9.40 35.40 12.93
C ALA A 606 10.41 34.73 11.97
N PHE A 607 11.01 33.61 12.40
CA PHE A 607 11.92 32.83 11.56
C PHE A 607 11.27 32.38 10.24
N LEU A 608 10.05 31.85 10.31
CA LEU A 608 9.31 31.38 9.14
C LEU A 608 8.95 32.52 8.18
N ALA A 609 8.69 33.72 8.72
CA ALA A 609 8.45 34.95 7.95
C ALA A 609 9.74 35.57 7.37
N GLY A 610 10.91 35.02 7.69
CA GLY A 610 12.22 35.56 7.26
C GLY A 610 12.74 36.70 8.13
N ASP A 611 12.08 37.02 9.24
CA ASP A 611 12.58 37.97 10.23
C ASP A 611 13.59 37.27 11.16
N CYS A 612 14.84 37.69 11.05
CA CYS A 612 15.96 37.11 11.80
C CYS A 612 16.38 37.97 13.00
N ASP A 613 15.63 39.02 13.36
CA ASP A 613 15.99 39.88 14.48
C ASP A 613 15.95 39.11 15.81
N ALA A 614 17.12 39.09 16.48
CA ALA A 614 17.41 38.30 17.68
C ALA A 614 17.34 36.76 17.51
N LEU A 615 17.43 36.27 16.28
CA LEU A 615 17.69 34.87 15.96
C LEU A 615 19.17 34.69 15.59
N TYR A 616 19.76 33.60 16.03
CA TYR A 616 21.10 33.20 15.64
C TYR A 616 20.97 32.13 14.57
N VAL A 617 21.48 32.39 13.37
CA VAL A 617 21.54 31.41 12.28
C VAL A 617 22.99 31.20 11.88
N GLY A 618 23.39 29.95 11.71
CA GLY A 618 24.76 29.61 11.37
C GLY A 618 24.87 28.25 10.70
N ASP A 619 26.09 27.93 10.26
CA ASP A 619 26.41 26.73 9.51
C ASP A 619 27.37 25.76 10.25
N GLY A 620 27.68 26.05 11.52
CA GLY A 620 28.60 25.25 12.33
C GLY A 620 30.05 25.23 11.83
N SER A 621 30.50 26.23 11.06
CA SER A 621 31.79 26.18 10.35
C SER A 621 33.01 26.75 11.10
N ALA A 622 32.83 27.39 12.26
CA ALA A 622 33.88 28.10 12.96
C ALA A 622 34.44 27.34 14.17
N ALA A 623 35.76 27.47 14.39
CA ALA A 623 36.39 27.04 15.64
C ALA A 623 36.20 28.15 16.69
N THR A 624 35.10 28.07 17.44
CA THR A 624 34.79 29.00 18.53
C THR A 624 35.10 28.34 19.88
N ALA A 625 35.69 29.08 20.82
CA ALA A 625 35.83 28.61 22.20
C ALA A 625 34.45 28.58 22.87
N ALA A 626 34.21 27.59 23.75
CA ALA A 626 32.98 27.53 24.53
C ALA A 626 32.88 28.73 25.48
N PRO A 627 31.67 29.29 25.70
CA PRO A 627 31.47 30.32 26.72
C PRO A 627 31.72 29.76 28.14
N GLU A 628 31.89 30.68 29.10
CA GLU A 628 31.84 30.36 30.52
C GLU A 628 30.52 29.63 30.89
N PRO A 629 30.54 28.69 31.84
CA PRO A 629 29.32 28.07 32.38
C PRO A 629 28.29 29.10 32.84
N LEU A 630 26.99 28.78 32.71
CA LEU A 630 25.93 29.68 33.16
C LEU A 630 26.01 29.90 34.69
N ALA A 631 26.04 31.17 35.10
CA ALA A 631 26.00 31.59 36.49
C ALA A 631 24.59 32.05 36.88
N GLN A 632 24.24 31.89 38.16
CA GLN A 632 22.95 32.35 38.69
C GLN A 632 23.01 33.83 39.11
N PRO A 633 21.96 34.63 38.85
CA PRO A 633 20.76 34.30 38.08
C PRO A 633 21.07 34.23 36.57
N VAL A 634 20.44 33.27 35.87
CA VAL A 634 20.63 33.13 34.42
C VAL A 634 19.92 34.27 33.68
N ASP A 635 20.70 35.02 32.90
CA ASP A 635 20.20 36.11 32.06
C ASP A 635 20.25 35.79 30.55
N ALA A 636 19.53 36.60 29.78
CA ALA A 636 19.45 36.44 28.32
C ALA A 636 20.79 36.69 27.60
N ALA A 637 21.70 37.49 28.16
CA ALA A 637 23.00 37.77 27.56
C ALA A 637 23.95 36.57 27.69
N GLN A 638 23.87 35.81 28.79
CA GLN A 638 24.59 34.55 28.94
C GLN A 638 24.10 33.51 27.91
N LEU A 639 22.78 33.34 27.78
CA LEU A 639 22.18 32.43 26.80
C LEU A 639 22.46 32.86 25.35
N ALA A 640 22.52 34.16 25.06
CA ALA A 640 22.89 34.70 23.76
C ALA A 640 24.32 34.32 23.35
N ARG A 641 25.28 34.31 24.29
CA ARG A 641 26.65 33.84 24.01
C ARG A 641 26.67 32.35 23.68
N TRP A 642 25.88 31.55 24.39
CA TRP A 642 25.71 30.12 24.09
C TRP A 642 25.01 29.88 22.75
N ALA A 643 24.01 30.69 22.39
CA ALA A 643 23.36 30.66 21.08
C ALA A 643 24.38 30.92 19.96
N ALA A 644 25.15 32.01 20.07
CA ALA A 644 26.18 32.39 19.12
C ALA A 644 27.28 31.31 19.01
N TYR A 645 27.70 30.71 20.12
CA TYR A 645 28.63 29.60 20.12
C TYR A 645 28.06 28.39 19.37
N TRP A 646 26.85 27.96 19.70
CA TRP A 646 26.29 26.72 19.16
C TRP A 646 26.04 26.80 17.64
N VAL A 647 25.54 27.91 17.12
CA VAL A 647 25.27 28.05 15.67
C VAL A 647 26.55 28.07 14.84
N ASN A 648 27.67 28.48 15.43
CA ASN A 648 28.97 28.59 14.76
C ASN A 648 29.92 27.42 15.03
N SER A 649 29.72 26.68 16.12
CA SER A 649 30.65 25.63 16.56
C SER A 649 30.62 24.40 15.66
N LYS A 650 31.80 23.86 15.34
CA LYS A 650 31.96 22.54 14.71
C LYS A 650 31.61 21.35 15.61
N ALA A 651 31.41 21.58 16.91
CA ALA A 651 31.12 20.50 17.84
C ALA A 651 29.77 19.83 17.51
N ALA A 652 29.75 18.49 17.57
CA ALA A 652 28.53 17.69 17.40
C ALA A 652 27.55 17.85 18.58
N ALA A 653 28.07 18.15 19.77
CA ALA A 653 27.31 18.55 20.94
C ALA A 653 28.10 19.59 21.75
N PRO A 654 27.47 20.69 22.20
CA PRO A 654 28.06 21.62 23.17
C PRO A 654 28.21 20.98 24.55
N ASP A 655 28.97 21.62 25.44
CA ASP A 655 29.03 21.24 26.85
C ASP A 655 27.69 21.54 27.55
N TRP A 656 26.84 20.53 27.64
CA TRP A 656 25.56 20.64 28.34
C TRP A 656 25.75 20.95 29.83
N ALA A 657 26.82 20.49 30.48
CA ALA A 657 27.03 20.79 31.89
C ALA A 657 27.26 22.29 32.11
N GLY A 658 28.07 22.93 31.25
CA GLY A 658 28.22 24.38 31.21
C GLY A 658 26.93 25.14 30.89
N LEU A 659 26.12 24.64 29.93
CA LEU A 659 24.85 25.29 29.55
C LEU A 659 23.78 25.18 30.65
N TYR A 660 23.74 24.11 31.44
CA TYR A 660 22.80 24.03 32.57
C TYR A 660 23.34 24.72 33.82
N GLY A 661 24.67 24.70 34.06
CA GLY A 661 25.25 25.20 35.31
C GLY A 661 24.58 24.54 36.52
N GLU A 662 24.09 25.35 37.45
CA GLU A 662 23.34 24.89 38.63
C GLU A 662 21.82 24.73 38.38
N ARG A 663 21.33 24.93 37.14
CA ARG A 663 19.89 24.78 36.84
C ARG A 663 19.44 23.33 36.96
N PRO A 664 18.20 23.09 37.42
CA PRO A 664 17.62 21.75 37.35
C PRO A 664 17.55 21.28 35.89
N ARG A 665 17.75 19.98 35.69
CA ARG A 665 17.56 19.32 34.39
C ARG A 665 16.16 18.73 34.35
N PRO A 666 15.18 19.37 33.69
CA PRO A 666 13.80 18.87 33.63
C PRO A 666 13.74 17.53 32.89
N GLY A 667 12.67 16.76 33.02
CA GLY A 667 12.46 15.57 32.19
C GLY A 667 12.36 15.93 30.70
N LYS A 668 12.76 15.02 29.82
CA LYS A 668 12.56 15.15 28.39
C LYS A 668 11.08 14.93 28.06
N VAL A 669 10.63 15.54 26.97
CA VAL A 669 9.30 15.35 26.39
C VAL A 669 9.40 14.94 24.92
N PRO A 670 8.42 14.19 24.40
CA PRO A 670 8.32 13.90 22.97
C PRO A 670 8.22 15.20 22.16
N LEU A 671 8.96 15.27 21.06
CA LEU A 671 8.93 16.39 20.12
C LEU A 671 8.85 15.86 18.69
N PRO A 672 8.28 16.63 17.74
CA PRO A 672 8.23 16.21 16.35
C PRO A 672 9.58 15.72 15.81
N GLY A 673 9.53 14.62 15.07
CA GLY A 673 10.69 14.01 14.42
C GLY A 673 11.22 14.82 13.24
N TYR A 674 12.18 14.25 12.51
CA TYR A 674 12.79 14.93 11.36
C TYR A 674 11.78 15.06 10.21
N PRO A 675 11.65 16.24 9.58
CA PRO A 675 10.81 16.46 8.40
C PRO A 675 11.49 15.92 7.14
N TRP A 676 11.24 14.65 6.81
CA TRP A 676 11.83 14.03 5.62
C TRP A 676 11.41 14.72 4.33
N ARG A 677 12.34 14.81 3.37
CA ARG A 677 11.99 15.21 2.00
C ARG A 677 11.18 14.10 1.34
N ALA A 678 10.05 14.47 0.74
CA ALA A 678 9.20 13.56 -0.04
C ALA A 678 9.77 13.36 -1.46
N GLU A 679 10.97 12.80 -1.56
CA GLU A 679 11.61 12.49 -2.85
C GLU A 679 11.17 11.09 -3.32
N ARG A 680 10.49 11.02 -4.46
CA ARG A 680 10.11 9.73 -5.07
C ARG A 680 11.35 8.93 -5.45
N VAL A 681 11.44 7.70 -4.95
CA VAL A 681 12.49 6.73 -5.22
C VAL A 681 11.85 5.41 -5.63
N TRP A 682 12.04 5.02 -6.89
CA TRP A 682 11.52 3.77 -7.42
C TRP A 682 12.49 3.19 -8.46
N TYR A 683 12.48 1.88 -8.67
CA TYR A 683 13.27 1.27 -9.74
C TYR A 683 12.80 1.80 -11.09
N THR A 684 13.72 1.83 -12.06
CA THR A 684 13.39 2.14 -13.45
C THR A 684 13.09 0.85 -14.20
N PRO A 685 11.88 0.65 -14.74
CA PRO A 685 11.57 -0.48 -15.61
C PRO A 685 12.53 -0.54 -16.80
N SER A 686 12.78 -1.74 -17.33
CA SER A 686 13.57 -1.86 -18.57
C SER A 686 12.79 -1.26 -19.74
N SER A 687 13.40 -0.30 -20.46
CA SER A 687 12.85 0.26 -21.71
C SER A 687 12.87 -0.73 -22.87
N LYS A 688 13.65 -1.82 -22.75
CA LYS A 688 13.50 -2.97 -23.61
C LYS A 688 12.33 -3.78 -23.06
N PRO A 689 11.24 -3.98 -23.81
CA PRO A 689 10.22 -4.92 -23.39
C PRO A 689 10.95 -6.21 -23.05
N VAL A 690 10.79 -6.69 -21.81
CA VAL A 690 11.14 -8.07 -21.51
C VAL A 690 10.40 -8.85 -22.56
N ALA A 691 11.12 -9.55 -23.43
CA ALA A 691 10.50 -10.55 -24.24
C ALA A 691 9.89 -11.54 -23.23
N ARG A 692 8.60 -11.38 -22.91
CA ARG A 692 7.73 -12.53 -22.63
C ARG A 692 8.19 -13.55 -23.67
N SER A 693 8.72 -14.69 -23.25
CA SER A 693 9.16 -15.70 -24.22
C SER A 693 7.98 -15.85 -25.17
N ARG A 694 8.16 -15.41 -26.43
CA ARG A 694 7.03 -15.30 -27.35
C ARG A 694 6.51 -16.72 -27.49
N VAL A 695 5.40 -16.98 -26.83
CA VAL A 695 4.61 -18.16 -27.04
C VAL A 695 4.37 -18.16 -28.55
N GLY A 696 4.84 -19.17 -29.27
CA GLY A 696 4.61 -19.24 -30.71
C GLY A 696 3.11 -19.15 -30.98
N ALA A 697 2.67 -18.55 -32.10
CA ALA A 697 1.23 -18.40 -32.39
C ALA A 697 0.47 -19.74 -32.33
N ALA A 698 1.16 -20.85 -32.55
CA ALA A 698 0.61 -22.19 -32.40
C ALA A 698 0.25 -22.55 -30.95
N GLN A 699 1.06 -22.15 -29.97
CA GLN A 699 0.76 -22.36 -28.56
C GLN A 699 -0.30 -21.37 -28.07
N ALA A 700 -0.22 -20.10 -28.44
CA ALA A 700 -1.25 -19.10 -28.13
C ALA A 700 -2.63 -19.49 -28.71
N TRP A 701 -2.64 -20.06 -29.92
CA TRP A 701 -3.84 -20.66 -30.52
C TRP A 701 -4.36 -21.84 -29.70
N ARG A 702 -3.51 -22.78 -29.29
CA ARG A 702 -3.93 -23.91 -28.43
C ARG A 702 -4.54 -23.43 -27.12
N ASP A 703 -3.92 -22.42 -26.51
CA ASP A 703 -4.36 -21.88 -25.22
C ASP A 703 -5.75 -21.21 -25.31
N CYS A 704 -6.26 -20.90 -26.51
CA CYS A 704 -7.63 -20.41 -26.73
C CYS A 704 -8.71 -21.51 -26.61
N TRP A 705 -8.34 -22.79 -26.57
CA TRP A 705 -9.27 -23.92 -26.53
C TRP A 705 -9.17 -24.68 -25.19
N GLU A 706 -10.26 -25.30 -24.75
CA GLU A 706 -10.22 -26.14 -23.56
C GLU A 706 -9.33 -27.39 -23.78
N PRO A 707 -8.64 -27.90 -22.74
CA PRO A 707 -7.85 -29.12 -22.84
C PRO A 707 -8.68 -30.30 -23.38
N GLY A 708 -8.19 -30.96 -24.44
CA GLY A 708 -8.88 -32.06 -25.10
C GLY A 708 -9.86 -31.65 -26.22
N ALA A 709 -9.99 -30.35 -26.51
CA ALA A 709 -10.56 -29.92 -27.78
C ALA A 709 -9.66 -30.38 -28.95
N ALA A 710 -10.25 -30.74 -30.09
CA ALA A 710 -9.54 -31.05 -31.33
C ALA A 710 -9.55 -29.80 -32.24
N PRO A 711 -8.65 -28.81 -32.04
CA PRO A 711 -8.67 -27.60 -32.83
C PRO A 711 -8.23 -27.88 -34.27
N PRO A 712 -8.76 -27.17 -35.27
CA PRO A 712 -8.43 -27.45 -36.65
C PRO A 712 -7.02 -27.02 -37.06
N ALA A 713 -6.28 -27.92 -37.72
CA ALA A 713 -4.93 -27.63 -38.21
C ALA A 713 -4.84 -26.49 -39.23
N SER A 714 -5.87 -26.35 -40.06
CA SER A 714 -5.95 -25.32 -41.11
C SER A 714 -5.90 -23.91 -40.53
N ALA A 715 -6.62 -23.65 -39.44
CA ALA A 715 -6.63 -22.37 -38.76
C ALA A 715 -5.27 -22.07 -38.10
N MET A 716 -4.69 -23.05 -37.39
CA MET A 716 -3.38 -22.88 -36.76
C MET A 716 -2.27 -22.60 -37.79
N ALA A 717 -2.31 -23.24 -38.96
CA ALA A 717 -1.38 -23.00 -40.05
C ALA A 717 -1.46 -21.55 -40.58
N LEU A 718 -2.65 -20.96 -40.66
CA LEU A 718 -2.81 -19.54 -41.04
C LEU A 718 -2.28 -18.58 -39.97
N ALA A 719 -2.54 -18.85 -38.68
CA ALA A 719 -1.98 -18.05 -37.58
C ALA A 719 -0.45 -18.03 -37.61
N GLY A 720 0.15 -19.23 -37.72
CA GLY A 720 1.60 -19.38 -37.77
C GLY A 720 2.21 -18.72 -39.01
N LEU A 721 1.58 -18.87 -40.18
CA LEU A 721 2.07 -18.27 -41.43
C LEU A 721 1.99 -16.74 -41.41
N LEU A 722 0.90 -16.15 -40.88
CA LEU A 722 0.78 -14.70 -40.70
C LEU A 722 1.83 -14.16 -39.74
N GLN A 723 2.05 -14.84 -38.60
CA GLN A 723 3.08 -14.43 -37.65
C GLN A 723 4.49 -14.51 -38.28
N HIS A 724 4.77 -15.58 -39.03
CA HIS A 724 6.03 -15.75 -39.74
C HIS A 724 6.23 -14.65 -40.80
N ALA A 725 5.20 -14.33 -41.58
CA ALA A 725 5.25 -13.27 -42.57
C ALA A 725 5.44 -11.88 -41.94
N LEU A 726 4.70 -11.56 -40.88
CA LEU A 726 4.85 -10.28 -40.17
C LEU A 726 6.24 -10.12 -39.53
N ALA A 727 6.85 -11.21 -39.06
CA ALA A 727 8.22 -11.18 -38.57
C ALA A 727 9.25 -10.88 -39.70
N GLY A 728 8.94 -11.25 -40.95
CA GLY A 728 9.82 -11.04 -42.11
C GLY A 728 9.57 -9.74 -42.90
N HIS A 729 8.34 -9.23 -42.94
CA HIS A 729 7.92 -8.11 -43.80
C HIS A 729 7.89 -6.73 -43.11
N GLY A 730 8.11 -6.67 -41.79
CA GLY A 730 8.12 -5.41 -41.04
C GLY A 730 6.76 -4.70 -41.04
N ASP A 731 6.76 -3.40 -41.31
CA ASP A 731 5.59 -2.50 -41.27
C ASP A 731 4.74 -2.50 -42.56
N THR A 732 5.12 -3.27 -43.57
CA THR A 732 4.44 -3.26 -44.86
C THR A 732 3.12 -4.03 -44.76
N PRO A 733 1.98 -3.51 -45.30
CA PRO A 733 0.75 -4.27 -45.39
C PRO A 733 0.98 -5.63 -46.05
N LEU A 734 0.25 -6.65 -45.62
CA LEU A 734 0.21 -7.95 -46.27
C LEU A 734 -1.04 -8.03 -47.14
N ALA A 735 -0.86 -8.42 -48.40
CA ALA A 735 -1.96 -8.68 -49.32
C ALA A 735 -1.78 -10.06 -49.95
N TRP A 736 -2.66 -11.00 -49.60
CA TRP A 736 -2.63 -12.38 -50.10
C TRP A 736 -3.93 -12.74 -50.80
N ARG A 737 -3.82 -13.64 -51.78
CA ARG A 737 -4.95 -14.21 -52.53
C ARG A 737 -4.91 -15.73 -52.53
N ASP A 738 -6.08 -16.32 -52.75
CA ASP A 738 -6.28 -17.76 -52.94
C ASP A 738 -5.65 -18.62 -51.84
N LEU A 739 -5.98 -18.30 -50.58
CA LEU A 739 -5.52 -19.07 -49.43
C LEU A 739 -6.25 -20.42 -49.42
N CYS A 740 -5.54 -21.48 -49.82
CA CYS A 740 -6.07 -22.84 -49.95
C CYS A 740 -5.63 -23.69 -48.77
N PHE A 741 -6.59 -24.20 -48.00
CA PHE A 741 -6.29 -25.06 -46.86
C PHE A 741 -6.33 -26.53 -47.27
N GLY A 742 -5.38 -27.32 -46.77
CA GLY A 742 -5.34 -28.76 -46.92
C GLY A 742 -6.48 -29.48 -46.19
N PRO A 743 -6.61 -30.81 -46.33
CA PRO A 743 -7.63 -31.58 -45.63
C PRO A 743 -7.50 -31.40 -44.10
N PRO A 744 -8.62 -31.34 -43.35
CA PRO A 744 -8.58 -31.17 -41.90
C PRO A 744 -7.91 -32.36 -41.24
N GLN A 745 -6.89 -32.09 -40.42
CA GLN A 745 -6.19 -33.09 -39.60
C GLN A 745 -6.06 -32.59 -38.16
N GLU A 746 -5.89 -33.51 -37.22
CA GLU A 746 -5.50 -33.21 -35.85
C GLU A 746 -3.98 -33.06 -35.76
N LEU A 747 -3.54 -32.05 -35.01
CA LEU A 747 -2.12 -31.79 -34.77
C LEU A 747 -1.69 -32.49 -33.49
N THR A 748 -0.61 -33.26 -33.56
CA THR A 748 -0.04 -33.96 -32.40
C THR A 748 1.01 -33.13 -31.65
N ASP A 749 1.67 -32.15 -32.28
CA ASP A 749 2.69 -31.28 -31.68
C ASP A 749 2.84 -29.94 -32.43
N THR A 750 3.16 -28.84 -31.73
CA THR A 750 3.32 -27.48 -32.30
C THR A 750 4.67 -27.17 -32.86
N ASP A 751 5.71 -27.93 -32.50
CA ASP A 751 7.09 -27.63 -32.90
C ASP A 751 7.46 -28.19 -34.29
N THR A 752 6.45 -28.61 -35.07
CA THR A 752 6.64 -29.34 -36.33
C THR A 752 6.09 -28.63 -37.58
N LEU A 753 5.57 -27.41 -37.44
CA LEU A 753 5.13 -26.59 -38.59
C LEU A 753 6.33 -25.90 -39.26
N ASN A 754 6.51 -26.19 -40.55
CA ASN A 754 7.47 -25.53 -41.42
C ASN A 754 6.78 -24.48 -42.29
N PHE A 755 7.30 -23.26 -42.26
CA PHE A 755 6.86 -22.14 -43.09
C PHE A 755 7.95 -21.79 -44.10
N ASN A 756 7.62 -21.83 -45.39
CA ASN A 756 8.59 -21.56 -46.46
C ASN A 756 7.89 -21.04 -47.71
N GLN A 757 8.67 -20.38 -48.57
CA GLN A 757 8.21 -19.94 -49.89
C GLN A 757 8.66 -20.96 -50.95
N VAL A 758 7.72 -21.46 -51.75
CA VAL A 758 7.97 -22.41 -52.85
C VAL A 758 7.26 -21.87 -54.10
N ASP A 759 7.98 -21.72 -55.22
CA ASP A 759 7.44 -21.23 -56.50
C ASP A 759 6.64 -19.91 -56.39
N ALA A 760 7.17 -18.94 -55.64
CA ALA A 760 6.52 -17.65 -55.34
C ALA A 760 5.18 -17.74 -54.57
N GLN A 761 4.91 -18.88 -53.92
CA GLN A 761 3.79 -19.07 -53.00
C GLN A 761 4.30 -19.31 -51.58
N TRP A 762 3.63 -18.72 -50.61
CA TRP A 762 3.87 -19.01 -49.19
C TRP A 762 3.15 -20.31 -48.80
N GLN A 763 3.84 -21.18 -48.09
CA GLN A 763 3.34 -22.49 -47.70
C GLN A 763 3.60 -22.77 -46.23
N ALA A 764 2.60 -23.34 -45.55
CA ALA A 764 2.76 -24.00 -44.25
C ALA A 764 2.61 -25.51 -44.41
N SER A 765 3.55 -26.28 -43.87
CA SER A 765 3.58 -27.74 -43.98
C SER A 765 3.99 -28.42 -42.68
N GLN A 766 3.62 -29.68 -42.52
CA GLN A 766 4.01 -30.52 -41.39
C GLN A 766 4.32 -31.93 -41.89
N ASN A 767 5.44 -32.53 -41.49
CA ASN A 767 5.83 -33.89 -41.89
C ASN A 767 5.78 -34.13 -43.41
N GLY A 768 6.08 -33.10 -44.23
CA GLY A 768 6.05 -33.16 -45.69
C GLY A 768 4.67 -32.99 -46.34
N GLN A 769 3.59 -32.83 -45.57
CA GLN A 769 2.25 -32.52 -46.07
C GLN A 769 1.94 -31.02 -45.99
N VAL A 770 1.23 -30.52 -47.00
CA VAL A 770 0.85 -29.10 -47.13
C VAL A 770 -0.46 -28.83 -46.38
N LEU A 771 -0.43 -27.91 -45.42
CA LEU A 771 -1.59 -27.52 -44.62
C LEU A 771 -2.25 -26.22 -45.12
N LEU A 772 -1.46 -25.30 -45.66
CA LEU A 772 -1.92 -24.03 -46.21
C LEU A 772 -0.98 -23.59 -47.33
N GLN A 773 -1.56 -23.13 -48.45
CA GLN A 773 -0.84 -22.42 -49.51
C GLN A 773 -1.52 -21.08 -49.76
N VAL A 774 -0.72 -20.03 -49.94
CA VAL A 774 -1.21 -18.68 -50.22
C VAL A 774 -0.37 -18.03 -51.32
N ARG A 775 -0.97 -17.15 -52.13
CA ARG A 775 -0.29 -16.36 -53.15
C ARG A 775 -0.18 -14.93 -52.69
N GLU A 776 0.97 -14.31 -52.91
CA GLU A 776 1.14 -12.88 -52.66
C GLU A 776 0.45 -12.07 -53.77
N ASP A 777 -0.26 -11.01 -53.39
CA ASP A 777 -0.91 -10.09 -54.30
C ASP A 777 0.04 -8.94 -54.63
N ALA A 778 0.05 -8.49 -55.89
CA ALA A 778 0.87 -7.36 -56.30
C ALA A 778 0.34 -6.01 -55.76
N SER A 779 -0.94 -5.96 -55.39
CA SER A 779 -1.61 -4.76 -54.87
C SER A 779 -1.73 -4.79 -53.35
N HIS A 780 -1.13 -3.81 -52.68
CA HIS A 780 -1.18 -3.63 -51.23
C HIS A 780 -2.28 -2.68 -50.74
N ASP A 781 -3.09 -2.14 -51.67
CA ASP A 781 -4.18 -1.22 -51.36
C ASP A 781 -5.28 -1.89 -50.52
N ALA A 782 -5.83 -1.12 -49.58
CA ALA A 782 -6.91 -1.59 -48.72
C ALA A 782 -8.19 -1.87 -49.55
N PRO A 783 -8.73 -3.10 -49.55
CA PRO A 783 -9.98 -3.44 -50.27
C PRO A 783 -11.18 -2.70 -49.69
N ALA A 784 -12.33 -2.62 -50.38
CA ALA A 784 -13.53 -1.92 -49.88
C ALA A 784 -14.06 -2.52 -48.56
N ALA A 785 -14.55 -1.68 -47.64
CA ALA A 785 -15.07 -2.13 -46.34
C ALA A 785 -16.37 -2.92 -46.49
N VAL A 786 -16.61 -3.86 -45.57
CA VAL A 786 -17.92 -4.47 -45.40
C VAL A 786 -18.87 -3.38 -44.92
N ALA A 787 -19.89 -3.05 -45.72
CA ALA A 787 -20.83 -1.98 -45.38
C ALA A 787 -21.54 -2.27 -44.04
N ASN A 788 -21.40 -1.34 -43.08
CA ASN A 788 -22.11 -1.37 -41.80
C ASN A 788 -23.62 -1.31 -42.05
N VAL A 789 -24.33 -2.36 -41.63
CA VAL A 789 -25.80 -2.37 -41.60
C VAL A 789 -26.22 -2.11 -40.16
N ALA A 790 -27.31 -1.37 -39.95
CA ALA A 790 -27.89 -1.20 -38.63
C ALA A 790 -28.35 -2.57 -38.09
N VAL A 791 -27.70 -3.07 -37.03
CA VAL A 791 -28.00 -4.39 -36.44
C VAL A 791 -28.79 -4.29 -35.14
N ALA A 792 -29.67 -5.27 -35.02
CA ALA A 792 -30.62 -5.61 -33.97
C ALA A 792 -29.99 -6.19 -32.67
N SER A 793 -30.87 -6.70 -31.82
CA SER A 793 -30.74 -7.18 -30.42
C SER A 793 -29.36 -7.64 -29.94
N ALA A 794 -29.01 -7.19 -28.73
CA ALA A 794 -27.87 -7.68 -27.97
C ALA A 794 -28.01 -9.17 -27.64
N LEU A 795 -26.93 -9.92 -27.80
CA LEU A 795 -26.84 -11.33 -27.40
C LEU A 795 -25.94 -11.44 -26.15
N ALA A 796 -26.38 -12.19 -25.14
CA ALA A 796 -25.54 -12.46 -23.99
C ALA A 796 -24.32 -13.30 -24.40
N THR A 797 -23.12 -12.77 -24.20
CA THR A 797 -21.84 -13.44 -24.52
C THR A 797 -21.71 -14.82 -23.85
N SER A 798 -22.24 -14.99 -22.65
CA SER A 798 -22.25 -16.28 -21.94
C SER A 798 -23.09 -17.34 -22.67
N ALA A 799 -24.26 -16.95 -23.18
CA ALA A 799 -25.13 -17.84 -23.96
C ALA A 799 -24.50 -18.20 -25.32
N LEU A 800 -23.77 -17.27 -25.93
CA LEU A 800 -23.01 -17.49 -27.16
C LEU A 800 -22.02 -18.66 -27.01
N TYR A 801 -21.14 -18.58 -26.01
CA TYR A 801 -20.10 -19.58 -25.80
C TYR A 801 -20.67 -20.92 -25.30
N ALA A 802 -21.77 -20.90 -24.54
CA ALA A 802 -22.49 -22.13 -24.19
C ALA A 802 -23.03 -22.85 -25.45
N GLY A 803 -23.69 -22.12 -26.36
CA GLY A 803 -24.19 -22.70 -27.61
C GLY A 803 -23.08 -23.18 -28.57
N LEU A 804 -21.90 -22.56 -28.53
CA LEU A 804 -20.72 -23.05 -29.25
C LEU A 804 -20.15 -24.33 -28.63
N ALA A 805 -20.12 -24.42 -27.29
CA ALA A 805 -19.68 -25.61 -26.58
C ALA A 805 -20.58 -26.83 -26.87
N ASP A 806 -21.91 -26.63 -26.96
CA ASP A 806 -22.87 -27.68 -27.36
C ASP A 806 -22.62 -28.22 -28.77
N LYS A 807 -22.00 -27.40 -29.63
CA LYS A 807 -21.63 -27.76 -31.02
C LYS A 807 -20.18 -28.25 -31.13
N GLY A 808 -19.51 -28.50 -30.01
CA GLY A 808 -18.15 -29.03 -29.96
C GLY A 808 -17.03 -27.99 -30.04
N LEU A 809 -17.35 -26.69 -30.03
CA LEU A 809 -16.36 -25.60 -30.03
C LEU A 809 -16.17 -25.04 -28.61
N ARG A 810 -15.28 -25.67 -27.84
CA ARG A 810 -15.04 -25.34 -26.43
C ARG A 810 -13.84 -24.41 -26.26
N TYR A 811 -14.13 -23.16 -25.91
CA TYR A 811 -13.13 -22.12 -25.70
C TYR A 811 -12.69 -22.05 -24.25
N SER A 812 -11.38 -21.95 -24.04
CA SER A 812 -10.79 -21.65 -22.74
C SER A 812 -11.13 -20.23 -22.28
N THR A 813 -10.74 -19.87 -21.06
CA THR A 813 -10.83 -18.48 -20.60
C THR A 813 -10.12 -17.50 -21.53
N ALA A 814 -8.92 -17.85 -22.01
CA ALA A 814 -8.15 -17.02 -22.94
C ALA A 814 -8.82 -16.89 -24.32
N GLY A 815 -9.61 -17.89 -24.75
CA GLY A 815 -10.36 -17.85 -26.01
C GLY A 815 -11.71 -17.11 -25.95
N ARG A 816 -12.21 -16.75 -24.76
CA ARG A 816 -13.53 -16.11 -24.56
C ARG A 816 -13.48 -14.58 -24.59
N VAL A 817 -13.03 -14.05 -25.72
CA VAL A 817 -12.62 -12.64 -25.84
C VAL A 817 -13.69 -11.70 -26.41
N LEU A 818 -14.76 -12.24 -26.99
CA LEU A 818 -15.83 -11.42 -27.59
C LEU A 818 -16.58 -10.68 -26.48
N ARG A 819 -16.91 -9.41 -26.72
CA ARG A 819 -17.66 -8.51 -25.85
C ARG A 819 -18.73 -7.82 -26.70
N GLU A 820 -19.80 -7.38 -26.04
CA GLU A 820 -20.89 -6.60 -26.65
C GLU A 820 -21.43 -7.17 -27.97
N VAL A 821 -21.65 -8.49 -28.01
CA VAL A 821 -21.99 -9.20 -29.23
C VAL A 821 -23.41 -8.83 -29.70
N ARG A 822 -23.51 -8.44 -30.97
CA ARG A 822 -24.77 -8.09 -31.66
C ARG A 822 -24.87 -8.89 -32.93
N GLY A 823 -26.04 -9.44 -33.21
CA GLY A 823 -26.26 -10.33 -34.36
C GLY A 823 -27.54 -10.03 -35.12
N ALA A 824 -27.52 -10.32 -36.42
CA ALA A 824 -28.68 -10.44 -37.30
C ALA A 824 -28.59 -11.76 -38.08
N ALA A 825 -29.58 -12.07 -38.93
CA ALA A 825 -29.62 -13.34 -39.67
C ALA A 825 -28.40 -13.60 -40.58
N ASP A 826 -27.70 -12.54 -41.02
CA ASP A 826 -26.59 -12.61 -41.97
C ASP A 826 -25.34 -11.81 -41.52
N SER A 827 -25.31 -11.25 -40.31
CA SER A 827 -24.18 -10.46 -39.81
C SER A 827 -23.97 -10.57 -38.30
N LEU A 828 -22.72 -10.44 -37.86
CA LEU A 828 -22.33 -10.39 -36.45
C LEU A 828 -21.33 -9.26 -36.22
N HIS A 829 -21.53 -8.51 -35.14
CA HIS A 829 -20.62 -7.48 -34.67
C HIS A 829 -20.26 -7.73 -33.21
N ALA A 830 -19.00 -7.55 -32.85
CA ALA A 830 -18.52 -7.71 -31.49
C ALA A 830 -17.32 -6.80 -31.23
N SER A 831 -17.16 -6.37 -29.98
CA SER A 831 -15.90 -5.79 -29.51
C SER A 831 -14.99 -6.89 -28.96
N LEU A 832 -13.67 -6.69 -29.03
CA LEU A 832 -12.68 -7.58 -28.45
C LEU A 832 -12.19 -7.02 -27.11
N GLY A 833 -12.00 -7.88 -26.12
CA GLY A 833 -11.34 -7.52 -24.86
C GLY A 833 -9.86 -7.15 -25.03
N ASN A 834 -9.16 -6.92 -23.92
CA ASN A 834 -7.72 -6.68 -23.96
C ASN A 834 -6.99 -7.96 -24.39
N LEU A 835 -6.30 -7.86 -25.53
CA LEU A 835 -5.55 -8.95 -26.16
C LEU A 835 -4.18 -8.42 -26.59
N ASP A 836 -3.15 -9.25 -26.43
CA ASP A 836 -1.86 -9.04 -27.06
C ASP A 836 -2.00 -9.27 -28.58
N ASP A 837 -1.22 -8.54 -29.38
CA ASP A 837 -1.30 -8.62 -30.86
C ASP A 837 -0.97 -10.03 -31.41
N ALA A 838 -0.25 -10.86 -30.65
CA ALA A 838 0.02 -12.26 -30.97
C ALA A 838 -1.20 -13.17 -30.81
N ASP A 839 -2.12 -12.83 -29.89
CA ASP A 839 -3.33 -13.60 -29.57
C ASP A 839 -4.53 -13.18 -30.44
N LEU A 840 -4.45 -12.00 -31.06
CA LEU A 840 -5.47 -11.48 -31.98
C LEU A 840 -5.76 -12.44 -33.14
N TRP A 841 -4.73 -13.11 -33.66
CA TRP A 841 -4.88 -14.09 -34.75
C TRP A 841 -5.71 -15.28 -34.33
N ALA A 842 -5.52 -15.73 -33.09
CA ALA A 842 -6.28 -16.84 -32.55
C ALA A 842 -7.75 -16.48 -32.40
N VAL A 843 -8.04 -15.25 -32.01
CA VAL A 843 -9.41 -14.76 -31.88
C VAL A 843 -10.12 -14.66 -33.24
N LEU A 844 -9.42 -14.18 -34.27
CA LEU A 844 -9.96 -14.09 -35.62
C LEU A 844 -10.36 -15.46 -36.16
N LEU A 845 -9.46 -16.43 -36.01
CA LEU A 845 -9.66 -17.80 -36.50
C LEU A 845 -10.71 -18.58 -35.72
N ALA A 846 -10.76 -18.39 -34.39
CA ALA A 846 -11.83 -18.87 -33.53
C ALA A 846 -13.18 -18.35 -34.02
N THR A 847 -13.26 -17.06 -34.31
CA THR A 847 -14.48 -16.44 -34.83
C THR A 847 -14.89 -17.03 -36.18
N LEU A 848 -13.94 -17.28 -37.09
CA LEU A 848 -14.24 -17.92 -38.39
C LEU A 848 -14.77 -19.36 -38.24
N ALA A 849 -14.34 -20.10 -37.21
CA ALA A 849 -14.85 -21.43 -36.92
C ALA A 849 -16.25 -21.41 -36.26
N GLY A 850 -16.52 -20.42 -35.41
CA GLY A 850 -17.82 -20.24 -34.75
C GLY A 850 -18.89 -19.56 -35.61
N ALA A 851 -18.49 -18.68 -36.51
CA ALA A 851 -19.33 -17.80 -37.32
C ALA A 851 -20.60 -18.46 -37.94
N PRO A 852 -20.52 -19.62 -38.61
CA PRO A 852 -21.71 -20.26 -39.20
C PRO A 852 -22.60 -20.96 -38.19
N ALA A 853 -22.01 -21.47 -37.10
CA ALA A 853 -22.73 -22.10 -36.01
C ALA A 853 -23.58 -21.07 -35.25
N LEU A 854 -23.15 -19.80 -35.26
CA LEU A 854 -23.84 -18.68 -34.63
C LEU A 854 -24.98 -18.09 -35.48
N LEU A 855 -24.87 -18.17 -36.82
CA LEU A 855 -25.75 -17.42 -37.73
C LEU A 855 -26.71 -18.27 -38.57
N ALA A 856 -26.48 -19.59 -38.71
CA ALA A 856 -27.23 -20.42 -39.67
C ALA A 856 -27.85 -21.70 -39.09
N GLU A 857 -28.01 -21.80 -37.76
CA GLU A 857 -28.53 -23.02 -37.08
C GLU A 857 -27.86 -24.33 -37.55
N ALA A 858 -26.60 -24.27 -37.99
CA ALA A 858 -25.90 -25.45 -38.44
C ALA A 858 -25.67 -26.43 -37.26
N SER A 859 -25.90 -27.71 -37.52
CA SER A 859 -25.73 -28.82 -36.56
C SER A 859 -24.27 -29.24 -36.34
N ALA A 860 -23.35 -28.74 -37.16
CA ALA A 860 -21.92 -29.06 -37.08
C ALA A 860 -21.05 -27.83 -37.36
N PRO A 861 -19.87 -27.72 -36.73
CA PRO A 861 -18.91 -26.65 -36.99
C PRO A 861 -18.38 -26.71 -38.43
N ARG A 862 -18.14 -25.53 -39.00
CA ARG A 862 -17.61 -25.36 -40.35
C ARG A 862 -16.34 -24.54 -40.30
N LEU A 863 -15.36 -24.90 -41.12
CA LEU A 863 -14.04 -24.28 -41.11
C LEU A 863 -13.70 -23.67 -42.45
N PRO A 864 -12.84 -22.63 -42.46
CA PRO A 864 -12.26 -22.11 -43.69
C PRO A 864 -11.49 -23.21 -44.40
N PHE A 865 -11.88 -23.46 -45.65
CA PHE A 865 -11.12 -24.31 -46.57
C PHE A 865 -10.60 -23.51 -47.77
N HIS A 866 -11.12 -22.31 -48.00
CA HIS A 866 -10.61 -21.37 -48.98
C HIS A 866 -10.91 -19.92 -48.54
N ILE A 867 -9.94 -19.00 -48.68
CA ILE A 867 -10.15 -17.55 -48.52
C ILE A 867 -9.65 -16.87 -49.79
N ARG A 868 -10.54 -16.14 -50.47
CA ARG A 868 -10.21 -15.49 -51.74
C ARG A 868 -9.16 -14.39 -51.58
N GLN A 869 -9.30 -13.57 -50.54
CA GLN A 869 -8.42 -12.43 -50.31
C GLN A 869 -8.23 -12.17 -48.81
N LEU A 870 -6.99 -11.91 -48.41
CA LEU A 870 -6.60 -11.43 -47.10
C LEU A 870 -5.80 -10.15 -47.26
N TRP A 871 -6.21 -9.10 -46.56
CA TRP A 871 -5.46 -7.86 -46.44
C TRP A 871 -5.28 -7.50 -44.97
N LEU A 872 -4.10 -7.01 -44.60
CA LEU A 872 -3.71 -6.75 -43.22
C LEU A 872 -2.70 -5.60 -43.18
N ASP A 873 -2.96 -4.59 -42.36
CA ASP A 873 -2.02 -3.50 -42.07
C ASP A 873 -1.42 -3.66 -40.67
N PRO A 874 -0.12 -4.00 -40.55
CA PRO A 874 0.55 -4.20 -39.27
C PRO A 874 0.50 -2.95 -38.38
N ARG A 875 0.48 -1.76 -38.96
CA ARG A 875 0.48 -0.48 -38.22
C ARG A 875 -0.89 -0.14 -37.65
N ALA A 876 -1.94 -0.60 -38.31
CA ALA A 876 -3.30 -0.41 -37.85
C ALA A 876 -3.75 -1.52 -36.90
N LEU A 877 -2.99 -2.61 -36.76
CA LEU A 877 -3.33 -3.74 -35.89
C LEU A 877 -3.45 -3.38 -34.39
N PRO A 878 -2.48 -2.65 -33.79
CA PRO A 878 -2.56 -2.32 -32.37
C PRO A 878 -3.76 -1.41 -32.10
N GLY A 879 -4.61 -1.79 -31.14
CA GLY A 879 -5.81 -1.04 -30.77
C GLY A 879 -7.05 -1.29 -31.65
N ALA A 880 -6.96 -2.10 -32.71
CA ALA A 880 -8.14 -2.53 -33.45
C ALA A 880 -8.94 -3.53 -32.59
N ARG A 881 -10.20 -3.21 -32.28
CA ARG A 881 -11.04 -3.98 -31.35
C ARG A 881 -12.46 -4.24 -31.85
N GLN A 882 -12.84 -3.66 -32.99
CA GLN A 882 -14.18 -3.80 -33.56
C GLN A 882 -14.19 -4.88 -34.64
N LEU A 883 -14.82 -6.00 -34.35
CA LEU A 883 -14.95 -7.15 -35.24
C LEU A 883 -16.31 -7.13 -35.93
N SER A 884 -16.31 -7.21 -37.26
CA SER A 884 -17.52 -7.27 -38.08
C SER A 884 -17.46 -8.45 -39.05
N LEU A 885 -18.53 -9.22 -39.11
CA LEU A 885 -18.66 -10.39 -39.96
C LEU A 885 -19.97 -10.33 -40.74
N ARG A 886 -19.94 -10.66 -42.04
CA ARG A 886 -21.13 -10.67 -42.89
C ARG A 886 -21.15 -11.82 -43.88
N ARG A 887 -22.32 -12.39 -44.10
CA ARG A 887 -22.58 -13.40 -45.14
C ARG A 887 -22.88 -12.73 -46.48
N GLN A 888 -22.20 -13.16 -47.53
CA GLN A 888 -22.41 -12.75 -48.93
C GLN A 888 -22.69 -14.00 -49.77
N GLY A 889 -23.97 -14.39 -49.85
CA GLY A 889 -24.38 -15.64 -50.49
C GLY A 889 -23.86 -16.88 -49.74
N GLN A 890 -22.99 -17.68 -50.36
CA GLN A 890 -22.34 -18.84 -49.73
C GLN A 890 -20.96 -18.52 -49.12
N ARG A 891 -20.52 -17.26 -49.21
CA ARG A 891 -19.22 -16.80 -48.74
C ARG A 891 -19.37 -15.84 -47.57
N TRP A 892 -18.27 -15.60 -46.86
CA TRP A 892 -18.20 -14.68 -45.74
C TRP A 892 -17.13 -13.62 -45.95
N ALA A 893 -17.38 -12.44 -45.38
CA ALA A 893 -16.42 -11.35 -45.29
C ALA A 893 -16.27 -10.92 -43.82
N LEU A 894 -15.04 -10.61 -43.41
CA LEU A 894 -14.67 -10.24 -42.05
C LEU A 894 -13.80 -8.98 -42.06
N ASP A 895 -14.12 -8.04 -41.19
CA ASP A 895 -13.33 -6.82 -40.94
C ASP A 895 -12.94 -6.73 -39.46
N LEU A 896 -11.70 -6.33 -39.20
CA LEU A 896 -11.25 -5.86 -37.89
C LEU A 896 -10.83 -4.39 -37.99
N SER A 897 -11.38 -3.56 -37.12
CA SER A 897 -11.22 -2.10 -37.18
C SER A 897 -11.09 -1.43 -35.82
N HIS A 898 -10.63 -0.19 -35.85
CA HIS A 898 -10.69 0.77 -34.74
C HIS A 898 -12.10 1.34 -34.60
N SER A 899 -12.39 1.97 -33.46
CA SER A 899 -13.67 2.65 -33.23
C SER A 899 -13.92 3.82 -34.20
N ASP A 900 -12.87 4.40 -34.76
CA ASP A 900 -12.92 5.45 -35.78
C ASP A 900 -13.16 4.92 -37.21
N GLY A 901 -13.28 3.60 -37.37
CA GLY A 901 -13.51 2.94 -38.67
C GLY A 901 -12.24 2.64 -39.47
N ARG A 902 -11.05 2.99 -38.98
CA ARG A 902 -9.78 2.58 -39.60
C ARG A 902 -9.61 1.07 -39.50
N ARG A 903 -9.47 0.40 -40.65
CA ARG A 903 -9.35 -1.06 -40.71
C ARG A 903 -7.92 -1.51 -40.55
N ALA A 904 -7.77 -2.57 -39.77
CA ALA A 904 -6.52 -3.26 -39.56
C ALA A 904 -6.42 -4.55 -40.37
N LEU A 905 -7.56 -5.20 -40.64
CA LEU A 905 -7.61 -6.45 -41.36
C LEU A 905 -8.94 -6.61 -42.09
N HIS A 906 -8.86 -7.25 -43.26
CA HIS A 906 -9.98 -7.61 -44.10
C HIS A 906 -9.78 -9.02 -44.68
N LEU A 907 -10.80 -9.87 -44.53
CA LEU A 907 -10.91 -11.17 -45.21
C LEU A 907 -12.14 -11.14 -46.10
N ASP A 908 -11.97 -11.56 -47.36
CA ASP A 908 -13.07 -11.64 -48.30
C ASP A 908 -13.14 -12.98 -49.00
N GLY A 909 -14.37 -13.36 -49.35
CA GLY A 909 -14.66 -14.62 -50.04
C GLY A 909 -14.26 -15.85 -49.22
N VAL A 910 -14.44 -15.82 -47.89
CA VAL A 910 -14.18 -16.95 -47.01
C VAL A 910 -15.23 -18.05 -47.27
N GLU A 911 -14.78 -19.19 -47.75
CA GLU A 911 -15.59 -20.38 -47.98
C GLU A 911 -15.39 -21.39 -46.85
N LEU A 912 -16.51 -21.88 -46.31
CA LEU A 912 -16.53 -22.72 -45.13
C LEU A 912 -17.06 -24.11 -45.47
N ARG A 913 -16.39 -25.16 -44.98
CA ARG A 913 -16.78 -26.56 -45.20
C ARG A 913 -17.08 -27.22 -43.86
N ALA A 914 -18.14 -28.03 -43.82
CA ALA A 914 -18.47 -28.82 -42.63
C ALA A 914 -17.37 -29.86 -42.37
N LEU A 915 -17.01 -30.03 -41.10
CA LEU A 915 -16.16 -31.14 -40.68
C LEU A 915 -16.94 -32.46 -40.82
N PRO A 916 -16.31 -33.54 -41.30
CA PRO A 916 -16.89 -34.87 -41.18
C PRO A 916 -17.11 -35.19 -39.70
N ALA A 917 -18.28 -35.72 -39.33
CA ALA A 917 -18.51 -36.20 -37.97
C ALA A 917 -17.49 -37.31 -37.67
N GLN A 918 -16.62 -37.12 -36.68
CA GLN A 918 -15.76 -38.20 -36.22
C GLN A 918 -16.65 -39.32 -35.62
N PRO A 919 -16.39 -40.60 -35.92
CA PRO A 919 -17.02 -41.68 -35.18
C PRO A 919 -16.60 -41.59 -33.72
N ALA A 920 -17.57 -41.65 -32.81
CA ALA A 920 -17.34 -41.58 -31.37
C ALA A 920 -16.22 -42.55 -30.96
N GLN A 921 -15.12 -42.03 -30.41
CA GLN A 921 -14.13 -42.86 -29.72
C GLN A 921 -14.84 -43.55 -28.55
N VAL A 922 -15.04 -44.85 -28.68
CA VAL A 922 -15.48 -45.72 -27.59
C VAL A 922 -14.35 -45.70 -26.55
N SER A 923 -14.60 -45.07 -25.40
CA SER A 923 -13.68 -45.04 -24.26
C SER A 923 -13.43 -46.47 -23.76
N ALA A 924 -12.15 -46.85 -23.62
CA ALA A 924 -11.71 -47.99 -22.83
C ALA A 924 -11.08 -47.49 -21.52
#